data_AF-A0A8H4JTA8-F1
#
_entry.id   AF-A0A8H4JTA8-F1
#
_cell.length_a   1.000
_cell.length_b   1.000
_cell.length_c   1.000
_cell.angle_alpha   90.00
_cell.angle_beta   90.00
_cell.angle_gamma   90.00
#
_symmetry.space_group_name_H-M   'P 1'
#
loop_
_entity.id
_entity.type
_entity.pdbx_description
1 polymer ?
#
loop_
_entity_poly.entity_id
_entity_poly.type
_entity_poly.pdbx_seq_one_letter_code
_entity_poly.pdbx_strand_id
1 'polypeptide(L)'
;MSRPQILFLSCIGLAVALTAMLYGNIINSSTVTSVFSKTMSSTRPVVVVGSGLAGLSASYEALQRGAPSVHLLDRAPKPGGNSIKASSGINGAGTKYQRAAGVESDTLFYSDSVRSAGKRFHLTQPPVDREALVTKLTTESAAAVNWLVDEIGVDLSVVAPLGGHSVARTHRGAGKTPPGAAIIIALLTKLKENEKFSITNLAEVKALLKEGNAVRGVEYEFEGKKHSLEGSVLFASGGFAGDATGLLARYRPDLKGIPSTNDERPGSHDILTAVGAELLDMDSVQIHPTGFVDPANSNSMLKFLAAEMLRGEGGILLNPEGSRFVNEMETREHVSDAIMKLPTATDGDGVIKQWDITLLLDPGASAASANHISFYEWKGLLKKVKVRDLQPAQIAAVDKYAKEVAQGADDEFGRKQRGRWTLKSGEENRDEDIYIGRVTPITHFTMGGVAIDEKARVLKKSEDKLVPIPGLFAAGEITGGIHGDNRLGGSSLLECVVYGRTAGAEVVGSAHSIPPLIYCSTTIRMYDGQEELDNLVWDKNDADSAAAQDELRLMAFCSKVEEFVQGKFGKPASLISPMIFGGYNVVYRVRVQGISPDLILRLPCPRLVPFPHEKTMYEAATASLLATWTQLPVPRPFFFDEDPSLGPLIIMEQVENSGNISARLTRPNKDPHVLDPSVPESTLKAMWGKVARCLLELSQLSFPRIGSLLQTGDDVYEVCCRPLSENMSDMIRLANIPSCILPSKDKTYATADEWYTALAEMHIAQLIFQHNDAVTSEDDCRNKYVARQIFRRLARQGKLSTFGFAEDSWSSQSSEIPPETLSPCPSNSDSFRLWGDDFRAGNILLTETNEIAALIDWEYTYVGPTQFTLDPPWWLLLETLEMCSTGLDDWIETYESRLNIWLSAMEKAETSMPKSTPNALPGPLSRYMRESWQTGRFFLSYAARKSWAFDAMYWNFLDERFFGDRDTSVLKEGLWKTRIDMLSDEERAAMEPFVERKMAESKERRIVEWDEAEAEAKQRFTELLFD
;
A
#
# COMPACT_ATOMS: atom_id res chain seq x y z
N MET A 1 -52.29 -34.06 -3.80
CA MET A 1 -52.44 -33.81 -5.25
C MET A 1 -52.92 -35.09 -5.93
N SER A 2 -53.88 -35.00 -6.84
CA SER A 2 -54.44 -36.17 -7.53
C SER A 2 -53.54 -36.64 -8.68
N ARG A 3 -53.54 -37.93 -9.00
CA ARG A 3 -52.75 -38.56 -10.08
C ARG A 3 -52.78 -37.84 -11.45
N PRO A 4 -53.85 -37.14 -11.87
CA PRO A 4 -53.83 -36.36 -13.11
C PRO A 4 -52.91 -35.13 -13.09
N GLN A 5 -52.64 -34.54 -11.92
CA GLN A 5 -51.80 -33.34 -11.79
C GLN A 5 -50.29 -33.66 -11.85
N ILE A 6 -49.90 -34.88 -11.49
CA ILE A 6 -48.50 -35.33 -11.57
C ILE A 6 -48.11 -35.69 -13.02
N LEU A 7 -49.05 -36.19 -13.83
CA LEU A 7 -48.81 -36.45 -15.26
C LEU A 7 -48.70 -35.15 -16.08
N PHE A 8 -49.45 -34.10 -15.75
CA PHE A 8 -49.39 -32.84 -16.49
C PHE A 8 -48.07 -32.08 -16.28
N LEU A 9 -47.52 -32.11 -15.07
CA LEU A 9 -46.22 -31.50 -14.74
C LEU A 9 -45.03 -32.27 -15.31
N SER A 10 -45.13 -33.60 -15.47
CA SER A 10 -44.06 -34.40 -16.08
C SER A 10 -44.04 -34.32 -17.62
N CYS A 11 -45.18 -34.10 -18.27
CA CYS A 11 -45.23 -33.84 -19.72
C CYS A 11 -44.66 -32.46 -20.12
N ILE A 12 -44.81 -31.42 -19.28
CA ILE A 12 -44.22 -30.10 -19.54
C ILE A 12 -42.69 -30.14 -19.36
N GLY A 13 -42.19 -30.88 -18.36
CA GLY A 13 -40.75 -31.08 -18.16
C GLY A 13 -40.08 -31.83 -19.32
N LEU A 14 -40.74 -32.82 -19.92
CA LEU A 14 -40.20 -33.55 -21.06
C LEU A 14 -40.23 -32.73 -22.37
N ALA A 15 -41.26 -31.90 -22.58
CA ALA A 15 -41.37 -31.06 -23.77
C ALA A 15 -40.31 -29.95 -23.80
N VAL A 16 -39.98 -29.35 -22.65
CA VAL A 16 -38.91 -28.34 -22.51
C VAL A 16 -37.52 -28.96 -22.67
N ALA A 17 -37.31 -30.18 -22.17
CA ALA A 17 -36.04 -30.91 -22.36
C ALA A 17 -35.82 -31.35 -23.83
N LEU A 18 -36.87 -31.76 -24.54
CA LEU A 18 -36.80 -32.14 -25.95
C LEU A 18 -36.64 -30.95 -26.90
N THR A 19 -37.21 -29.78 -26.60
CA THR A 19 -36.96 -28.56 -27.38
C THR A 19 -35.55 -28.01 -27.17
N ALA A 20 -34.99 -28.12 -25.96
CA ALA A 20 -33.59 -27.79 -25.69
C ALA A 20 -32.61 -28.76 -26.39
N MET A 21 -32.94 -30.05 -26.50
CA MET A 21 -32.12 -31.02 -27.24
C MET A 21 -32.22 -30.89 -28.76
N LEU A 22 -33.38 -30.47 -29.31
CA LEU A 22 -33.57 -30.29 -30.75
C LEU A 22 -32.92 -29.01 -31.30
N TYR A 23 -32.76 -27.96 -30.48
CA TYR A 23 -32.01 -26.76 -30.87
C TYR A 23 -30.49 -26.87 -30.67
N GLY A 24 -30.02 -27.87 -29.93
CA GLY A 24 -28.59 -28.08 -29.65
C GLY A 24 -27.77 -28.74 -30.77
N ASN A 25 -28.41 -29.26 -31.84
CA ASN A 25 -27.74 -30.11 -32.83
C ASN A 25 -27.72 -29.59 -34.28
N ILE A 26 -28.12 -28.34 -34.54
CA ILE A 26 -28.05 -27.78 -35.90
C ILE A 26 -27.53 -26.33 -35.89
N ILE A 27 -26.28 -26.11 -35.48
CA ILE A 27 -25.39 -25.10 -36.11
C ILE A 27 -23.96 -25.61 -35.98
N ASN A 28 -23.54 -26.45 -36.94
CA ASN A 28 -22.14 -26.76 -37.17
C ASN A 28 -21.66 -25.78 -38.26
N SER A 29 -20.96 -24.72 -37.87
CA SER A 29 -20.21 -23.85 -38.77
C SER A 29 -18.90 -23.46 -38.11
N SER A 30 -17.90 -24.30 -38.37
CA SER A 30 -16.51 -24.29 -37.89
C SER A 30 -15.68 -23.11 -38.41
N THR A 31 -16.28 -21.94 -38.63
CA THR A 31 -15.55 -20.73 -39.08
C THR A 31 -15.88 -19.47 -38.26
N VAL A 32 -16.87 -19.51 -37.37
CA VAL A 32 -17.28 -18.33 -36.56
C VAL A 32 -16.79 -18.41 -35.10
N THR A 33 -16.40 -19.60 -34.63
CA THR A 33 -15.95 -19.83 -33.25
C THR A 33 -14.51 -19.37 -32.97
N SER A 34 -13.74 -19.00 -34.00
CA SER A 34 -12.40 -18.42 -33.84
C SER A 34 -12.45 -16.95 -33.38
N VAL A 35 -13.56 -16.24 -33.63
CA VAL A 35 -13.64 -14.79 -33.40
C VAL A 35 -14.41 -14.41 -32.13
N PHE A 36 -15.26 -15.29 -31.60
CA PHE A 36 -16.08 -15.00 -30.41
C PHE A 36 -15.57 -15.56 -29.08
N SER A 37 -14.37 -16.15 -29.03
CA SER A 37 -13.74 -16.65 -27.80
C SER A 37 -12.74 -15.66 -27.16
N LYS A 38 -12.56 -14.45 -27.71
CA LYS A 38 -11.46 -13.54 -27.32
C LYS A 38 -11.86 -12.34 -26.44
N THR A 39 -13.06 -12.33 -25.87
CA THR A 39 -13.55 -11.25 -25.00
C THR A 39 -14.34 -11.80 -23.80
N MET A 40 -13.73 -12.73 -23.05
CA MET A 40 -13.93 -12.76 -21.60
C MET A 40 -12.77 -11.99 -20.98
N SER A 41 -13.08 -10.99 -20.15
CA SER A 41 -12.10 -10.38 -19.23
C SER A 41 -11.48 -11.49 -18.39
N SER A 42 -10.28 -11.97 -18.74
CA SER A 42 -9.59 -13.00 -17.97
C SER A 42 -9.06 -12.36 -16.69
N THR A 43 -9.79 -12.49 -15.58
CA THR A 43 -9.21 -12.27 -14.25
C THR A 43 -8.06 -13.26 -14.08
N ARG A 44 -6.82 -12.77 -14.00
CA ARG A 44 -5.63 -13.64 -13.99
C ARG A 44 -5.39 -14.22 -12.58
N PRO A 45 -5.04 -15.50 -12.45
CA PRO A 45 -4.73 -16.12 -11.17
C PRO A 45 -3.42 -15.59 -10.56
N VAL A 46 -3.25 -15.82 -9.26
CA VAL A 46 -1.94 -15.75 -8.60
C VAL A 46 -1.28 -17.13 -8.66
N VAL A 47 -0.04 -17.19 -9.13
CA VAL A 47 0.75 -18.43 -9.20
C VAL A 47 1.79 -18.42 -8.08
N VAL A 48 1.68 -19.38 -7.16
CA VAL A 48 2.63 -19.53 -6.04
C VAL A 48 3.50 -20.76 -6.29
N VAL A 49 4.82 -20.60 -6.25
CA VAL A 49 5.78 -21.68 -6.49
C VAL A 49 6.39 -22.13 -5.16
N GLY A 50 5.91 -23.26 -4.63
CA GLY A 50 6.37 -23.85 -3.37
C GLY A 50 5.32 -23.79 -2.26
N SER A 51 5.12 -24.91 -1.58
CA SER A 51 4.10 -25.12 -0.53
C SER A 51 4.67 -25.11 0.89
N GLY A 52 5.86 -24.50 1.06
CA GLY A 52 6.40 -24.21 2.39
C GLY A 52 5.57 -23.16 3.12
N LEU A 53 5.99 -22.78 4.33
CA LEU A 53 5.27 -21.80 5.15
C LEU A 53 5.08 -20.46 4.41
N ALA A 54 6.08 -20.01 3.66
CA ALA A 54 6.00 -18.77 2.89
C ALA A 54 4.90 -18.82 1.82
N GLY A 55 4.86 -19.89 1.02
CA GLY A 55 3.88 -20.03 -0.06
C GLY A 55 2.46 -20.23 0.47
N LEU A 56 2.28 -20.95 1.57
CA LEU A 56 0.97 -21.09 2.21
C LEU A 56 0.50 -19.78 2.85
N SER A 57 1.38 -19.04 3.52
CA SER A 57 1.05 -17.73 4.09
C SER A 57 0.69 -16.73 3.00
N ALA A 58 1.45 -16.72 1.90
CA ALA A 58 1.17 -15.89 0.73
C ALA A 58 -0.15 -16.23 0.06
N SER A 59 -0.43 -17.53 -0.12
CA SER A 59 -1.69 -17.99 -0.71
C SER A 59 -2.89 -17.57 0.14
N TYR A 60 -2.75 -17.66 1.45
CA TYR A 60 -3.83 -17.29 2.38
C TYR A 60 -4.08 -15.78 2.32
N GLU A 61 -3.04 -14.97 2.48
CA GLU A 61 -3.17 -13.51 2.41
C GLU A 61 -3.72 -13.07 1.04
N ALA A 62 -3.24 -13.64 -0.07
CA ALA A 62 -3.74 -13.31 -1.39
C ALA A 62 -5.26 -13.55 -1.53
N LEU A 63 -5.76 -14.67 -1.00
CA LEU A 63 -7.20 -14.95 -1.00
C LEU A 63 -7.98 -13.96 -0.13
N GLN A 64 -7.46 -13.58 1.04
CA GLN A 64 -8.09 -12.56 1.90
C GLN A 64 -8.11 -11.18 1.24
N ARG A 65 -7.12 -10.87 0.40
CA ARG A 65 -7.05 -9.64 -0.40
C ARG A 65 -7.87 -9.69 -1.68
N GLY A 66 -8.63 -10.76 -1.90
CA GLY A 66 -9.58 -10.85 -3.01
C GLY A 66 -9.03 -11.46 -4.29
N ALA A 67 -7.90 -12.18 -4.26
CA ALA A 67 -7.39 -12.90 -5.43
C ALA A 67 -8.52 -13.73 -6.12
N PRO A 68 -8.66 -13.67 -7.45
CA PRO A 68 -9.70 -14.39 -8.17
C PRO A 68 -9.54 -15.92 -8.00
N SER A 69 -8.30 -16.39 -8.09
CA SER A 69 -7.87 -17.72 -7.67
C SER A 69 -6.37 -17.73 -7.35
N VAL A 70 -5.96 -18.71 -6.54
CA VAL A 70 -4.55 -18.98 -6.24
C VAL A 70 -4.22 -20.41 -6.65
N HIS A 71 -3.20 -20.57 -7.48
CA HIS A 71 -2.67 -21.85 -7.93
C HIS A 71 -1.28 -22.06 -7.37
N LEU A 72 -1.17 -22.97 -6.41
CA LEU A 72 0.09 -23.32 -5.78
C LEU A 72 0.70 -24.54 -6.49
N LEU A 73 1.88 -24.37 -7.06
CA LEU A 73 2.65 -25.45 -7.70
C LEU A 73 3.78 -25.90 -6.78
N ASP A 74 3.87 -27.20 -6.52
CA ASP A 74 4.98 -27.77 -5.76
C ASP A 74 5.55 -29.00 -6.47
N ARG A 75 6.88 -29.04 -6.59
CA ARG A 75 7.62 -30.17 -7.16
C ARG A 75 7.64 -31.41 -6.24
N ALA A 76 7.36 -31.24 -4.95
CA ALA A 76 7.29 -32.33 -3.98
C ALA A 76 5.99 -33.13 -4.13
N PRO A 77 6.00 -34.43 -3.77
CA PRO A 77 4.78 -35.22 -3.69
C PRO A 77 3.85 -34.81 -2.54
N LYS A 78 4.36 -34.10 -1.52
CA LYS A 78 3.62 -33.66 -0.34
C LYS A 78 4.01 -32.24 0.03
N PRO A 79 3.06 -31.42 0.52
CA PRO A 79 3.34 -30.04 0.84
C PRO A 79 4.11 -29.86 2.15
N GLY A 80 4.73 -28.68 2.31
CA GLY A 80 5.31 -28.22 3.57
C GLY A 80 6.82 -27.96 3.57
N GLY A 81 7.55 -28.46 2.56
CA GLY A 81 8.99 -28.23 2.39
C GLY A 81 9.82 -28.47 3.66
N ASN A 82 10.82 -27.63 3.93
CA ASN A 82 11.57 -27.69 5.19
C ASN A 82 10.77 -27.14 6.39
N SER A 83 9.79 -26.25 6.14
CA SER A 83 8.99 -25.63 7.20
C SER A 83 8.26 -26.66 8.06
N ILE A 84 7.75 -27.75 7.45
CA ILE A 84 7.04 -28.82 8.19
C ILE A 84 7.98 -29.59 9.15
N LYS A 85 9.29 -29.57 8.89
CA LYS A 85 10.32 -30.25 9.70
C LYS A 85 10.79 -29.40 10.89
N ALA A 86 10.38 -28.13 10.98
CA ALA A 86 10.85 -27.21 12.00
C ALA A 86 10.38 -27.60 13.41
N SER A 87 11.32 -27.68 14.35
CA SER A 87 11.09 -28.18 15.71
C SER A 87 11.19 -27.12 16.81
N SER A 88 11.96 -26.05 16.59
CA SER A 88 12.25 -25.07 17.65
C SER A 88 11.12 -24.07 17.91
N GLY A 89 10.44 -23.61 16.84
CA GLY A 89 9.36 -22.63 16.93
C GLY A 89 9.59 -21.38 16.06
N ILE A 90 8.72 -20.38 16.22
CA ILE A 90 8.70 -19.12 15.47
C ILE A 90 8.95 -17.93 16.41
N ASN A 91 9.77 -16.96 16.01
CA ASN A 91 10.06 -15.80 16.87
C ASN A 91 8.91 -14.77 16.86
N GLY A 92 8.66 -14.15 18.02
CA GLY A 92 7.72 -13.04 18.18
C GLY A 92 8.08 -12.16 19.39
N ALA A 93 8.31 -10.87 19.16
CA ALA A 93 8.63 -9.91 20.22
C ALA A 93 7.42 -9.02 20.55
N GLY A 94 7.08 -8.87 21.83
CA GLY A 94 5.91 -8.13 22.30
C GLY A 94 4.58 -8.91 22.26
N THR A 95 4.65 -10.24 22.17
CA THR A 95 3.44 -11.09 22.09
C THR A 95 2.73 -11.22 23.45
N LYS A 96 1.44 -11.56 23.41
CA LYS A 96 0.66 -11.87 24.61
C LYS A 96 1.23 -13.05 25.42
N TYR A 97 1.89 -14.00 24.75
CA TYR A 97 2.52 -15.16 25.38
C TYR A 97 3.87 -14.85 26.01
N GLN A 98 4.64 -13.90 25.47
CA GLN A 98 5.86 -13.42 26.14
C GLN A 98 5.53 -12.79 27.49
N ARG A 99 4.53 -11.91 27.55
CA ARG A 99 4.06 -11.31 28.80
C ARG A 99 3.60 -12.37 29.79
N ALA A 100 2.81 -13.35 29.34
CA ALA A 100 2.37 -14.47 30.19
C ALA A 100 3.54 -15.34 30.70
N ALA A 101 4.67 -15.38 29.99
CA ALA A 101 5.89 -16.08 30.38
C ALA A 101 6.86 -15.21 31.22
N GLY A 102 6.46 -14.00 31.64
CA GLY A 102 7.25 -13.09 32.47
C GLY A 102 8.22 -12.19 31.71
N VAL A 103 8.08 -12.07 30.39
CA VAL A 103 8.83 -11.09 29.56
C VAL A 103 7.91 -9.90 29.29
N GLU A 104 8.01 -8.86 30.12
CA GLU A 104 7.14 -7.67 30.08
C GLU A 104 7.33 -6.84 28.79
N SER A 105 8.56 -6.73 28.29
CA SER A 105 8.90 -6.00 27.07
C SER A 105 10.12 -6.62 26.37
N ASP A 106 10.13 -6.58 25.03
CA ASP A 106 11.21 -7.11 24.19
C ASP A 106 11.57 -6.09 23.09
N THR A 107 12.36 -5.09 23.47
CA THR A 107 12.93 -4.09 22.55
C THR A 107 14.25 -4.55 21.92
N LEU A 108 14.72 -5.76 22.24
CA LEU A 108 16.06 -6.23 21.90
C LEU A 108 16.09 -7.04 20.60
N PHE A 109 14.93 -7.43 20.05
CA PHE A 109 14.88 -8.35 18.92
C PHE A 109 15.57 -7.82 17.65
N TYR A 110 15.42 -6.53 17.35
CA TYR A 110 16.16 -5.88 16.25
C TYR A 110 17.67 -5.99 16.46
N SER A 111 18.16 -5.59 17.63
CA SER A 111 19.61 -5.64 17.95
C SER A 111 20.18 -7.07 17.94
N ASP A 112 19.40 -8.06 18.38
CA ASP A 112 19.80 -9.48 18.31
C ASP A 112 19.89 -9.97 16.86
N SER A 113 18.95 -9.54 16.00
CA SER A 113 18.94 -9.88 14.58
C SER A 113 20.12 -9.22 13.84
N VAL A 114 20.38 -7.93 14.09
CA VAL A 114 21.55 -7.21 13.54
C VAL A 114 22.86 -7.85 13.96
N ARG A 115 23.01 -8.16 15.26
CA ARG A 115 24.20 -8.85 15.78
C ARG A 115 24.41 -10.22 15.12
N SER A 116 23.32 -10.96 14.87
CA SER A 116 23.38 -12.24 14.16
C SER A 116 23.72 -12.06 12.68
N ALA A 117 23.22 -11.02 12.02
CA ALA A 117 23.49 -10.73 10.61
C ALA A 117 24.95 -10.32 10.33
N GLY A 118 25.71 -9.98 11.37
CA GLY A 118 27.16 -9.90 11.32
C GLY A 118 27.70 -8.75 10.48
N LYS A 119 28.87 -8.95 9.87
CA LYS A 119 29.60 -7.93 9.12
C LYS A 119 28.82 -7.49 7.89
N ARG A 120 28.07 -8.39 7.26
CA ARG A 120 27.21 -8.08 6.11
C ARG A 120 26.20 -6.98 6.45
N PHE A 121 25.64 -6.96 7.66
CA PHE A 121 24.70 -5.90 8.01
C PHE A 121 25.33 -4.49 7.95
N HIS A 122 26.62 -4.38 8.26
CA HIS A 122 27.33 -3.11 8.38
C HIS A 122 28.16 -2.72 7.14
N LEU A 123 27.86 -3.27 5.96
CA LEU A 123 28.52 -2.83 4.73
C LEU A 123 28.21 -1.35 4.48
N THR A 124 29.22 -0.57 4.08
CA THR A 124 29.09 0.87 3.79
C THR A 124 28.22 1.15 2.57
N GLN A 125 28.09 0.17 1.67
CA GLN A 125 27.22 0.20 0.49
C GLN A 125 26.53 -1.15 0.40
N PRO A 126 25.45 -1.37 1.18
CA PRO A 126 24.76 -2.64 1.13
C PRO A 126 23.99 -2.74 -0.20
N PRO A 127 23.91 -3.94 -0.79
CA PRO A 127 23.24 -4.12 -2.08
C PRO A 127 21.71 -3.94 -1.99
N VAL A 128 21.14 -4.04 -0.79
CA VAL A 128 19.72 -3.81 -0.47
C VAL A 128 19.61 -3.09 0.87
N ASP A 129 18.45 -2.49 1.15
CA ASP A 129 18.16 -1.90 2.46
C ASP A 129 17.92 -2.99 3.52
N ARG A 130 19.03 -3.49 4.08
CA ARG A 130 18.99 -4.50 5.15
C ARG A 130 18.32 -3.97 6.42
N GLU A 131 18.43 -2.67 6.68
CA GLU A 131 17.83 -2.04 7.85
C GLU A 131 16.31 -2.08 7.76
N ALA A 132 15.73 -1.69 6.62
CA ALA A 132 14.31 -1.82 6.36
C ALA A 132 13.84 -3.28 6.48
N LEU A 133 14.57 -4.21 5.85
CA LEU A 133 14.21 -5.64 5.87
C LEU A 133 14.20 -6.25 7.29
N VAL A 134 15.21 -5.96 8.10
CA VAL A 134 15.30 -6.46 9.48
C VAL A 134 14.30 -5.74 10.38
N THR A 135 14.10 -4.43 10.21
CA THR A 135 13.12 -3.65 10.97
C THR A 135 11.72 -4.22 10.77
N LYS A 136 11.31 -4.45 9.52
CA LYS A 136 10.02 -5.06 9.18
C LYS A 136 9.88 -6.44 9.83
N LEU A 137 10.87 -7.32 9.65
CA LEU A 137 10.87 -8.66 10.24
C LEU A 137 10.62 -8.63 11.76
N THR A 138 11.30 -7.74 12.47
CA THR A 138 11.21 -7.68 13.94
C THR A 138 9.96 -6.97 14.44
N THR A 139 9.53 -5.89 13.76
CA THR A 139 8.37 -5.09 14.17
C THR A 139 7.06 -5.82 13.91
N GLU A 140 6.96 -6.57 12.82
CA GLU A 140 5.76 -7.35 12.48
C GLU A 140 5.70 -8.72 13.18
N SER A 141 6.72 -9.07 13.97
CA SER A 141 6.85 -10.42 14.53
C SER A 141 5.73 -10.82 15.49
N ALA A 142 5.24 -9.90 16.32
CA ALA A 142 4.07 -10.18 17.15
C ALA A 142 2.80 -10.39 16.32
N ALA A 143 2.61 -9.57 15.28
CA ALA A 143 1.45 -9.69 14.39
C ALA A 143 1.45 -11.03 13.64
N ALA A 144 2.63 -11.49 13.20
CA ALA A 144 2.80 -12.80 12.56
C ALA A 144 2.41 -13.96 13.50
N VAL A 145 2.88 -13.94 14.75
CA VAL A 145 2.53 -14.97 15.75
C VAL A 145 1.05 -14.90 16.09
N ASN A 146 0.50 -13.72 16.36
CA ASN A 146 -0.91 -13.56 16.71
C ASN A 146 -1.82 -14.01 15.55
N TRP A 147 -1.46 -13.72 14.30
CA TRP A 147 -2.20 -14.19 13.13
C TRP A 147 -2.27 -15.72 13.05
N LEU A 148 -1.14 -16.42 13.22
CA LEU A 148 -1.12 -17.88 13.25
C LEU A 148 -2.00 -18.47 14.35
N VAL A 149 -2.13 -17.78 15.48
CA VAL A 149 -2.93 -18.26 16.61
C VAL A 149 -4.41 -17.92 16.43
N ASP A 150 -4.70 -16.64 16.21
CA ASP A 150 -6.04 -16.08 16.33
C ASP A 150 -6.87 -16.33 15.06
N GLU A 151 -6.24 -16.36 13.89
CA GLU A 151 -6.93 -16.55 12.60
C GLU A 151 -6.78 -17.98 12.06
N ILE A 152 -5.57 -18.53 12.13
CA ILE A 152 -5.29 -19.88 11.60
C ILE A 152 -5.61 -20.98 12.63
N GLY A 153 -5.55 -20.67 13.93
CA GLY A 153 -5.90 -21.61 15.00
C GLY A 153 -4.75 -22.52 15.45
N VAL A 154 -3.49 -22.07 15.33
CA VAL A 154 -2.32 -22.83 15.77
C VAL A 154 -2.00 -22.54 17.25
N ASP A 155 -1.69 -23.57 18.04
CA ASP A 155 -1.16 -23.36 19.38
C ASP A 155 0.33 -22.94 19.33
N LEU A 156 0.60 -21.70 19.75
CA LEU A 156 1.93 -21.10 19.89
C LEU A 156 2.14 -20.49 21.29
N SER A 157 1.49 -21.07 22.29
CA SER A 157 1.39 -20.50 23.64
C SER A 157 2.66 -20.62 24.49
N VAL A 158 3.58 -21.54 24.17
CA VAL A 158 4.81 -21.77 24.93
C VAL A 158 5.95 -20.92 24.37
N VAL A 159 6.59 -20.13 25.23
CA VAL A 159 7.75 -19.30 24.89
C VAL A 159 9.04 -19.96 25.39
N ALA A 160 10.03 -20.11 24.53
CA ALA A 160 11.31 -20.71 24.85
C ALA A 160 12.48 -19.77 24.50
N PRO A 161 13.58 -19.79 25.28
CA PRO A 161 14.84 -19.19 24.87
C PRO A 161 15.56 -20.08 23.86
N LEU A 162 16.22 -19.46 22.88
CA LEU A 162 17.16 -20.09 21.96
C LEU A 162 18.50 -19.34 21.95
N GLY A 163 19.55 -19.97 21.43
CA GLY A 163 20.87 -19.36 21.31
C GLY A 163 20.86 -18.08 20.46
N GLY A 164 21.62 -17.07 20.90
CA GLY A 164 21.75 -15.77 20.23
C GLY A 164 20.69 -14.73 20.61
N HIS A 165 19.62 -15.14 21.30
CA HIS A 165 18.57 -14.24 21.79
C HIS A 165 18.90 -13.69 23.18
N SER A 166 18.69 -12.39 23.39
CA SER A 166 18.83 -11.75 24.70
C SER A 166 17.66 -12.07 25.65
N VAL A 167 16.46 -12.32 25.12
CA VAL A 167 15.28 -12.75 25.89
C VAL A 167 14.52 -13.88 25.17
N ALA A 168 13.73 -14.64 25.93
CA ALA A 168 12.90 -15.72 25.38
C ALA A 168 11.79 -15.16 24.47
N ARG A 169 11.75 -15.60 23.22
CA ARG A 169 10.80 -15.10 22.21
C ARG A 169 10.40 -16.13 21.14
N THR A 170 10.85 -17.37 21.27
CA THR A 170 10.52 -18.42 20.31
C THR A 170 9.28 -19.16 20.77
N HIS A 171 8.22 -19.06 19.97
CA HIS A 171 6.89 -19.60 20.22
C HIS A 171 6.71 -21.01 19.65
N ARG A 172 6.09 -21.89 20.43
CA ARG A 172 5.72 -23.26 20.05
C ARG A 172 4.46 -23.69 20.82
N GLY A 173 3.84 -24.79 20.40
CA GLY A 173 2.68 -25.36 21.11
C GLY A 173 3.07 -26.12 22.37
N ALA A 174 2.11 -26.28 23.28
CA ALA A 174 2.24 -27.13 24.47
C ALA A 174 2.07 -28.63 24.15
N GLY A 175 1.51 -28.95 22.98
CA GLY A 175 1.29 -30.31 22.51
C GLY A 175 2.55 -31.04 22.03
N LYS A 176 2.38 -32.32 21.64
CA LYS A 176 3.46 -33.18 21.13
C LYS A 176 3.78 -32.96 19.65
N THR A 177 2.94 -32.22 18.93
CA THR A 177 3.13 -31.95 17.50
C THR A 177 4.23 -30.91 17.32
N PRO A 178 5.26 -31.16 16.49
CA PRO A 178 6.27 -30.16 16.20
C PRO A 178 5.66 -28.87 15.64
N PRO A 179 6.17 -27.69 16.03
CA PRO A 179 5.56 -26.40 15.67
C PRO A 179 5.47 -26.20 14.15
N GLY A 180 6.48 -26.60 13.38
CA GLY A 180 6.44 -26.53 11.92
C GLY A 180 5.30 -27.35 11.31
N ALA A 181 5.12 -28.58 11.79
CA ALA A 181 4.02 -29.44 11.34
C ALA A 181 2.65 -28.88 11.73
N ALA A 182 2.50 -28.38 12.95
CA ALA A 182 1.26 -27.77 13.43
C ALA A 182 0.84 -26.58 12.55
N ILE A 183 1.77 -25.68 12.25
CA ILE A 183 1.53 -24.50 11.41
C ILE A 183 1.13 -24.90 9.98
N ILE A 184 1.91 -25.77 9.34
CA ILE A 184 1.67 -26.18 7.95
C ILE A 184 0.33 -26.91 7.80
N ILE A 185 0.00 -27.81 8.72
CA ILE A 185 -1.27 -28.56 8.69
C ILE A 185 -2.46 -27.62 8.87
N ALA A 186 -2.39 -26.66 9.80
CA ALA A 186 -3.47 -25.73 10.03
C ALA A 186 -3.71 -24.81 8.82
N LEU A 187 -2.64 -24.24 8.25
CA LEU A 187 -2.73 -23.41 7.04
C LEU A 187 -3.28 -24.18 5.85
N LEU A 188 -2.79 -25.39 5.59
CA LEU A 188 -3.30 -26.23 4.50
C LEU A 188 -4.78 -26.57 4.68
N THR A 189 -5.21 -26.85 5.91
CA THR A 189 -6.62 -27.11 6.21
C THR A 189 -7.46 -25.88 5.88
N LYS A 190 -7.09 -24.71 6.39
CA LYS A 190 -7.77 -23.43 6.13
C LYS A 190 -7.83 -23.07 4.65
N LEU A 191 -6.73 -23.24 3.92
CA LEU A 191 -6.68 -22.94 2.49
C LEU A 191 -7.58 -23.86 1.67
N LYS A 192 -7.63 -25.16 2.01
CA LYS A 192 -8.47 -26.14 1.32
C LYS A 192 -9.97 -25.95 1.55
N GLU A 193 -10.37 -25.17 2.56
CA GLU A 193 -11.76 -24.76 2.75
C GLU A 193 -12.21 -23.72 1.70
N ASN A 194 -11.28 -23.06 1.01
CA ASN A 194 -11.57 -22.04 0.01
C ASN A 194 -11.54 -22.63 -1.41
N GLU A 195 -12.67 -22.60 -2.12
CA GLU A 195 -12.82 -23.14 -3.48
C GLU A 195 -11.94 -22.44 -4.54
N LYS A 196 -11.45 -21.22 -4.24
CA LYS A 196 -10.54 -20.46 -5.11
C LYS A 196 -9.07 -20.86 -4.96
N PHE A 197 -8.75 -21.71 -4.00
CA PHE A 197 -7.42 -22.24 -3.77
C PHE A 197 -7.25 -23.60 -4.45
N SER A 198 -6.17 -23.78 -5.19
CA SER A 198 -5.74 -25.08 -5.69
C SER A 198 -4.26 -25.31 -5.44
N ILE A 199 -3.90 -26.57 -5.22
CA ILE A 199 -2.51 -27.01 -5.08
C ILE A 199 -2.25 -28.19 -6.01
N THR A 200 -1.17 -28.11 -6.78
CA THR A 200 -0.70 -29.17 -7.67
C THR A 200 0.68 -29.63 -7.21
N ASN A 201 0.72 -30.81 -6.60
CA ASN A 201 1.97 -31.48 -6.24
C ASN A 201 2.60 -32.16 -7.46
N LEU A 202 3.90 -32.48 -7.39
CA LEU A 202 4.68 -33.01 -8.53
C LEU A 202 4.68 -32.08 -9.76
N ALA A 203 4.38 -30.80 -9.58
CA ALA A 203 4.46 -29.77 -10.61
C ALA A 203 5.75 -28.97 -10.44
N GLU A 204 6.70 -29.17 -11.36
CA GLU A 204 8.00 -28.50 -11.28
C GLU A 204 8.07 -27.33 -12.25
N VAL A 205 8.12 -26.11 -11.72
CA VAL A 205 8.37 -24.91 -12.53
C VAL A 205 9.77 -24.96 -13.12
N LYS A 206 9.87 -24.77 -14.43
CA LYS A 206 11.12 -24.83 -15.20
C LYS A 206 11.56 -23.47 -15.75
N ALA A 207 10.61 -22.57 -16.01
CA ALA A 207 10.89 -21.23 -16.54
C ALA A 207 9.80 -20.23 -16.17
N LEU A 208 10.14 -18.94 -16.29
CA LEU A 208 9.21 -17.81 -16.17
C LEU A 208 8.81 -17.33 -17.57
N LEU A 209 7.53 -17.04 -17.75
CA LEU A 209 7.00 -16.42 -18.95
C LEU A 209 7.16 -14.90 -18.86
N LYS A 210 7.70 -14.27 -19.90
CA LYS A 210 7.95 -12.82 -19.96
C LYS A 210 7.16 -12.14 -21.06
N GLU A 211 6.75 -10.91 -20.81
CA GLU A 211 6.24 -9.95 -21.79
C GLU A 211 6.98 -8.62 -21.55
N GLY A 212 7.91 -8.28 -22.45
CA GLY A 212 8.85 -7.18 -22.21
C GLY A 212 9.70 -7.40 -20.97
N ASN A 213 9.65 -6.46 -20.02
CA ASN A 213 10.35 -6.54 -18.72
C ASN A 213 9.52 -7.22 -17.61
N ALA A 214 8.25 -7.53 -17.87
CA ALA A 214 7.33 -8.08 -16.86
C ALA A 214 7.26 -9.61 -16.94
N VAL A 215 7.16 -10.25 -15.78
CA VAL A 215 6.82 -11.67 -15.65
C VAL A 215 5.30 -11.80 -15.66
N ARG A 216 4.80 -12.75 -16.47
CA ARG A 216 3.36 -12.96 -16.72
C ARG A 216 2.89 -14.38 -16.41
N GLY A 217 3.76 -15.24 -15.92
CA GLY A 217 3.40 -16.62 -15.63
C GLY A 217 4.60 -17.54 -15.54
N VAL A 218 4.33 -18.84 -15.53
CA VAL A 218 5.32 -19.91 -15.41
C VAL A 218 5.12 -20.99 -16.46
N GLU A 219 6.22 -21.60 -16.88
CA GLU A 219 6.20 -22.93 -17.52
C GLU A 219 6.55 -23.98 -16.46
N TYR A 220 5.76 -25.04 -16.39
CA TYR A 220 5.98 -26.13 -15.45
C TYR A 220 5.79 -27.50 -16.10
N GLU A 221 6.46 -28.50 -15.53
CA GLU A 221 6.31 -29.90 -15.91
C GLU A 221 5.41 -30.60 -14.90
N PHE A 222 4.39 -31.31 -15.40
CA PHE A 222 3.47 -32.12 -14.60
C PHE A 222 3.05 -33.34 -15.41
N GLU A 223 3.15 -34.53 -14.80
CA GLU A 223 2.89 -35.84 -15.44
C GLU A 223 3.72 -36.06 -16.73
N GLY A 224 4.98 -35.61 -16.73
CA GLY A 224 5.89 -35.73 -17.88
C GLY A 224 5.52 -34.87 -19.09
N LYS A 225 4.59 -33.92 -18.92
CA LYS A 225 4.16 -32.97 -19.94
C LYS A 225 4.49 -31.54 -19.51
N LYS A 226 4.82 -30.69 -20.48
CA LYS A 226 4.98 -29.25 -20.27
C LYS A 226 3.62 -28.57 -20.28
N HIS A 227 3.43 -27.64 -19.34
CA HIS A 227 2.25 -26.81 -19.18
C HIS A 227 2.69 -25.36 -18.95
N SER A 228 1.78 -24.44 -19.19
CA SER A 228 1.97 -23.01 -18.94
C SER A 228 0.81 -22.48 -18.11
N LEU A 229 1.10 -21.61 -17.15
CA LEU A 229 0.09 -20.92 -16.35
C LEU A 229 0.41 -19.43 -16.30
N GLU A 230 -0.48 -18.60 -16.84
CA GLU A 230 -0.36 -17.16 -16.80
C GLU A 230 -0.94 -16.58 -15.51
N GLY A 231 -0.28 -15.58 -14.93
CA GLY A 231 -0.63 -14.95 -13.67
C GLY A 231 0.55 -14.18 -13.08
N SER A 232 0.31 -13.39 -12.03
CA SER A 232 1.39 -12.82 -11.22
C SER A 232 2.08 -13.94 -10.44
N VAL A 233 3.41 -13.92 -10.39
CA VAL A 233 4.21 -15.06 -9.90
C VAL A 233 4.89 -14.73 -8.59
N LEU A 234 4.72 -15.61 -7.61
CA LEU A 234 5.39 -15.55 -6.31
C LEU A 234 6.22 -16.81 -6.08
N PHE A 235 7.53 -16.66 -5.92
CA PHE A 235 8.45 -17.75 -5.58
C PHE A 235 8.60 -17.92 -4.06
N ALA A 236 8.27 -19.11 -3.57
CA ALA A 236 8.38 -19.52 -2.17
C ALA A 236 8.99 -20.93 -2.06
N SER A 237 9.95 -21.22 -2.93
CA SER A 237 10.49 -22.56 -3.18
C SER A 237 11.58 -23.03 -2.21
N GLY A 238 11.94 -22.19 -1.23
CA GLY A 238 13.00 -22.47 -0.26
C GLY A 238 14.42 -22.28 -0.79
N GLY A 239 15.39 -22.58 0.07
CA GLY A 239 16.82 -22.39 -0.19
C GLY A 239 17.48 -23.51 -1.00
N PHE A 240 18.81 -23.51 -0.99
CA PHE A 240 19.63 -24.46 -1.77
C PHE A 240 20.59 -25.31 -0.91
N ALA A 241 20.38 -25.38 0.41
CA ALA A 241 21.24 -26.16 1.31
C ALA A 241 21.29 -27.67 0.97
N GLY A 242 20.25 -28.22 0.34
CA GLY A 242 20.19 -29.61 -0.12
C GLY A 242 20.82 -29.86 -1.49
N ASP A 243 21.25 -28.82 -2.19
CA ASP A 243 21.81 -28.90 -3.55
C ASP A 243 23.34 -29.05 -3.52
N ALA A 244 23.81 -30.13 -2.90
CA ALA A 244 25.21 -30.30 -2.51
C ALA A 244 26.21 -30.35 -3.69
N THR A 245 25.73 -30.55 -4.92
CA THR A 245 26.55 -30.60 -6.14
C THR A 245 26.20 -29.51 -7.16
N GLY A 246 25.09 -28.78 -6.96
CA GLY A 246 24.68 -27.64 -7.79
C GLY A 246 25.04 -26.30 -7.16
N LEU A 247 24.05 -25.49 -6.77
CA LEU A 247 24.26 -24.13 -6.27
C LEU A 247 25.16 -24.07 -5.03
N LEU A 248 25.05 -25.04 -4.11
CA LEU A 248 25.94 -25.05 -2.95
C LEU A 248 27.40 -25.20 -3.38
N ALA A 249 27.70 -26.14 -4.27
CA ALA A 249 29.06 -26.36 -4.76
C ALA A 249 29.59 -25.17 -5.60
N ARG A 250 28.69 -24.42 -6.26
CA ARG A 250 29.03 -23.23 -7.04
C ARG A 250 29.48 -22.06 -6.15
N TYR A 251 28.78 -21.81 -5.04
CA TYR A 251 29.03 -20.65 -4.17
C TYR A 251 29.85 -20.97 -2.91
N ARG A 252 29.83 -22.23 -2.47
CA ARG A 252 30.62 -22.78 -1.35
C ARG A 252 31.27 -24.10 -1.75
N PRO A 253 32.29 -24.07 -2.65
CA PRO A 253 32.95 -25.28 -3.13
C PRO A 253 33.62 -26.10 -2.01
N ASP A 254 33.98 -25.46 -0.89
CA ASP A 254 34.47 -26.11 0.33
C ASP A 254 33.43 -27.02 1.01
N LEU A 255 32.14 -26.75 0.76
CA LEU A 255 30.99 -27.53 1.26
C LEU A 255 30.45 -28.52 0.24
N LYS A 256 31.06 -28.66 -0.94
CA LYS A 256 30.63 -29.64 -1.95
C LYS A 256 30.55 -31.04 -1.34
N GLY A 257 29.41 -31.71 -1.56
CA GLY A 257 29.16 -33.06 -1.05
C GLY A 257 28.83 -33.15 0.45
N ILE A 258 28.72 -32.03 1.18
CA ILE A 258 28.30 -32.08 2.58
C ILE A 258 26.82 -32.51 2.69
N PRO A 259 26.46 -33.40 3.63
CA PRO A 259 25.06 -33.74 3.89
C PRO A 259 24.26 -32.53 4.39
N SER A 260 22.93 -32.61 4.29
CA SER A 260 22.00 -31.54 4.63
C SER A 260 20.83 -32.01 5.48
N THR A 261 20.19 -31.10 6.23
CA THR A 261 18.84 -31.33 6.77
C THR A 261 17.72 -31.19 5.73
N ASN A 262 18.08 -30.74 4.54
CA ASN A 262 17.17 -30.40 3.45
C ASN A 262 17.07 -31.59 2.48
N ASP A 263 15.94 -31.72 1.80
CA ASP A 263 15.80 -32.74 0.76
C ASP A 263 16.79 -32.46 -0.38
N GLU A 264 17.39 -33.52 -0.93
CA GLU A 264 18.35 -33.44 -2.03
C GLU A 264 17.63 -32.99 -3.32
N ARG A 265 17.70 -31.69 -3.61
CA ARG A 265 17.03 -31.09 -4.77
C ARG A 265 17.80 -29.87 -5.26
N PRO A 266 17.83 -29.61 -6.58
CA PRO A 266 18.38 -28.38 -7.13
C PRO A 266 17.70 -27.15 -6.55
N GLY A 267 18.44 -26.07 -6.32
CA GLY A 267 17.82 -24.77 -6.04
C GLY A 267 17.14 -24.20 -7.28
N SER A 268 16.13 -23.35 -7.10
CA SER A 268 15.37 -22.72 -8.19
C SER A 268 15.87 -21.30 -8.55
N HIS A 269 16.91 -20.81 -7.89
CA HIS A 269 17.47 -19.47 -8.10
C HIS A 269 17.80 -19.19 -9.58
N ASP A 270 18.32 -20.18 -10.31
CA ASP A 270 18.67 -20.01 -11.72
C ASP A 270 17.44 -19.64 -12.58
N ILE A 271 16.23 -20.07 -12.20
CA ILE A 271 14.97 -19.68 -12.87
C ILE A 271 14.72 -18.18 -12.73
N LEU A 272 15.02 -17.62 -11.56
CA LEU A 272 14.84 -16.19 -11.27
C LEU A 272 15.96 -15.35 -11.93
N THR A 273 17.21 -15.82 -11.90
CA THR A 273 18.31 -15.11 -12.57
C THR A 273 18.17 -15.10 -14.09
N ALA A 274 17.49 -16.10 -14.69
CA ALA A 274 17.19 -16.12 -16.12
C ALA A 274 16.28 -14.97 -16.57
N VAL A 275 15.59 -14.30 -15.64
CA VAL A 275 14.83 -13.06 -15.89
C VAL A 275 15.51 -11.81 -15.34
N GLY A 276 16.77 -11.92 -14.91
CA GLY A 276 17.60 -10.80 -14.46
C GLY A 276 17.59 -10.56 -12.95
N ALA A 277 17.00 -11.44 -12.14
CA ALA A 277 17.01 -11.28 -10.69
C ALA A 277 18.45 -11.28 -10.14
N GLU A 278 18.75 -10.32 -9.25
CA GLU A 278 20.04 -10.23 -8.57
C GLU A 278 20.09 -11.24 -7.42
N LEU A 279 21.27 -11.85 -7.21
CA LEU A 279 21.53 -12.76 -6.08
C LEU A 279 22.40 -12.08 -5.05
N LEU A 280 22.08 -12.31 -3.77
CA LEU A 280 22.80 -11.76 -2.63
C LEU A 280 23.30 -12.88 -1.73
N ASP A 281 24.47 -12.66 -1.12
CA ASP A 281 25.01 -13.46 -0.01
C ASP A 281 25.03 -14.98 -0.26
N MET A 282 25.16 -15.43 -1.51
CA MET A 282 25.05 -16.85 -1.88
C MET A 282 26.09 -17.76 -1.22
N ASP A 283 27.20 -17.20 -0.72
CA ASP A 283 28.21 -17.90 0.06
C ASP A 283 27.87 -18.01 1.56
N SER A 284 26.87 -17.24 2.02
CA SER A 284 26.35 -17.26 3.38
C SER A 284 25.43 -18.47 3.59
N VAL A 285 26.01 -19.54 4.12
CA VAL A 285 25.34 -20.82 4.39
C VAL A 285 25.57 -21.24 5.84
N GLN A 286 24.48 -21.47 6.58
CA GLN A 286 24.55 -21.93 7.96
C GLN A 286 24.83 -23.44 8.02
N ILE A 287 25.91 -23.79 8.71
CA ILE A 287 26.30 -25.16 9.01
C ILE A 287 25.90 -25.47 10.45
N HIS A 288 25.32 -26.64 10.67
CA HIS A 288 25.12 -27.18 12.00
C HIS A 288 26.17 -28.27 12.27
N PRO A 289 26.85 -28.29 13.43
CA PRO A 289 27.94 -29.24 13.69
C PRO A 289 27.47 -30.69 13.83
N THR A 290 26.19 -30.91 14.13
CA THR A 290 25.66 -32.24 14.45
C THR A 290 24.38 -32.56 13.70
N GLY A 291 24.48 -33.43 12.69
CA GLY A 291 23.39 -34.16 12.05
C GLY A 291 23.59 -35.64 12.20
N PHE A 292 22.54 -36.37 12.60
CA PHE A 292 22.61 -37.79 12.83
C PHE A 292 22.91 -38.55 11.54
N VAL A 293 23.94 -39.39 11.59
CA VAL A 293 24.22 -40.41 10.59
C VAL A 293 23.40 -41.64 10.95
N ASP A 294 22.35 -41.90 10.18
CA ASP A 294 21.49 -43.07 10.38
C ASP A 294 22.30 -44.35 10.12
N PRO A 295 22.45 -45.26 11.10
CA PRO A 295 23.15 -46.53 10.89
C PRO A 295 22.52 -47.40 9.80
N ALA A 296 21.21 -47.28 9.56
CA ALA A 296 20.51 -48.03 8.51
C ALA A 296 20.69 -47.42 7.12
N ASN A 297 21.09 -46.14 7.03
CA ASN A 297 21.33 -45.43 5.78
C ASN A 297 22.43 -44.38 5.95
N SER A 298 23.66 -44.85 6.21
CA SER A 298 24.81 -44.01 6.56
C SER A 298 25.18 -43.00 5.47
N ASN A 299 24.82 -43.31 4.22
CA ASN A 299 25.21 -42.55 3.03
C ASN A 299 24.08 -41.66 2.51
N SER A 300 22.99 -41.54 3.26
CA SER A 300 21.96 -40.56 2.89
C SER A 300 22.52 -39.14 2.97
N MET A 301 22.32 -38.33 1.93
CA MET A 301 22.61 -36.90 1.97
C MET A 301 21.65 -36.14 2.88
N LEU A 302 20.45 -36.68 3.13
CA LEU A 302 19.48 -36.13 4.07
C LEU A 302 19.76 -36.66 5.47
N LYS A 303 20.03 -35.76 6.42
CA LYS A 303 20.28 -36.09 7.83
C LYS A 303 19.23 -35.49 8.75
N PHE A 304 18.93 -36.17 9.84
CA PHE A 304 18.14 -35.59 10.92
C PHE A 304 19.01 -34.68 11.78
N LEU A 305 18.51 -33.47 12.06
CA LEU A 305 19.21 -32.55 12.95
C LEU A 305 19.31 -33.13 14.36
N ALA A 306 20.54 -33.26 14.87
CA ALA A 306 20.77 -33.49 16.29
C ALA A 306 20.73 -32.13 16.98
N ALA A 307 19.66 -31.86 17.74
CA ALA A 307 19.41 -30.55 18.31
C ALA A 307 20.59 -30.04 19.15
N GLU A 308 20.93 -28.75 19.02
CA GLU A 308 21.98 -28.09 19.81
C GLU A 308 21.80 -28.27 21.32
N MET A 309 20.54 -28.38 21.76
CA MET A 309 20.16 -28.71 23.14
C MET A 309 20.86 -29.98 23.66
N LEU A 310 21.12 -30.99 22.82
CA LEU A 310 21.78 -32.22 23.26
C LEU A 310 23.20 -31.95 23.79
N ARG A 311 23.95 -31.04 23.15
CA ARG A 311 25.25 -30.57 23.64
C ARG A 311 25.10 -29.64 24.85
N GLY A 312 24.13 -28.71 24.77
CA GLY A 312 23.81 -27.74 25.82
C GLY A 312 23.47 -28.36 27.18
N GLU A 313 22.73 -29.47 27.16
CA GLU A 313 22.32 -30.19 28.37
C GLU A 313 23.41 -31.06 28.99
N GLY A 314 24.61 -31.09 28.40
CA GLY A 314 25.77 -31.80 28.94
C GLY A 314 26.44 -32.75 27.94
N GLY A 315 25.85 -32.96 26.77
CA GLY A 315 26.42 -33.86 25.77
C GLY A 315 27.84 -33.49 25.35
N ILE A 316 28.65 -34.52 25.07
CA ILE A 316 30.04 -34.39 24.61
C ILE A 316 30.22 -34.98 23.22
N LEU A 317 31.23 -34.50 22.49
CA LEU A 317 31.61 -35.01 21.17
C LEU A 317 32.94 -35.75 21.27
N LEU A 318 32.97 -36.98 20.74
CA LEU A 318 34.18 -37.80 20.68
C LEU A 318 34.57 -38.00 19.21
N ASN A 319 35.86 -37.82 18.92
CA ASN A 319 36.45 -38.08 17.61
C ASN A 319 36.49 -39.60 17.32
N PRO A 320 36.89 -40.04 16.11
CA PRO A 320 37.00 -41.46 15.77
C PRO A 320 37.93 -42.25 16.71
N GLU A 321 38.93 -41.59 17.31
CA GLU A 321 39.84 -42.18 18.29
C GLU A 321 39.22 -42.30 19.71
N GLY A 322 38.00 -41.80 19.92
CA GLY A 322 37.26 -41.89 21.18
C GLY A 322 37.57 -40.79 22.20
N SER A 323 38.32 -39.76 21.83
CA SER A 323 38.69 -38.64 22.70
C SER A 323 37.83 -37.39 22.41
N ARG A 324 37.62 -36.56 23.43
CA ARG A 324 37.11 -35.20 23.21
C ARG A 324 38.17 -34.37 22.48
N PHE A 325 37.72 -33.37 21.71
CA PHE A 325 38.60 -32.57 20.85
C PHE A 325 38.19 -31.10 20.72
N VAL A 326 37.06 -30.69 21.32
CA VAL A 326 36.52 -29.34 21.20
C VAL A 326 35.65 -29.02 22.42
N ASN A 327 35.53 -27.73 22.75
CA ASN A 327 34.50 -27.24 23.64
C ASN A 327 33.15 -27.25 22.91
N GLU A 328 32.25 -28.16 23.31
CA GLU A 328 30.98 -28.39 22.62
C GLU A 328 29.97 -27.23 22.77
N MET A 329 30.30 -26.23 23.58
CA MET A 329 29.51 -25.01 23.82
C MET A 329 30.01 -23.80 23.03
N GLU A 330 31.07 -23.94 22.23
CA GLU A 330 31.50 -22.91 21.29
C GLU A 330 30.48 -22.69 20.15
N THR A 331 30.72 -21.67 19.34
CA THR A 331 29.89 -21.36 18.18
C THR A 331 29.81 -22.53 17.21
N ARG A 332 28.71 -22.61 16.45
CA ARG A 332 28.52 -23.65 15.42
C ARG A 332 29.67 -23.72 14.44
N GLU A 333 30.17 -22.56 14.01
CA GLU A 333 31.34 -22.44 13.15
C GLU A 333 32.56 -23.11 13.77
N HIS A 334 32.91 -22.77 15.02
CA HIS A 334 34.08 -23.33 15.67
C HIS A 334 33.99 -24.85 15.85
N VAL A 335 32.83 -25.36 16.28
CA VAL A 335 32.62 -26.80 16.45
C VAL A 335 32.63 -27.53 15.10
N SER A 336 31.99 -26.98 14.08
CA SER A 336 32.01 -27.52 12.73
C SER A 336 33.43 -27.55 12.17
N ASP A 337 34.21 -26.47 12.31
CA ASP A 337 35.59 -26.38 11.85
C ASP A 337 36.51 -27.39 12.56
N ALA A 338 36.31 -27.57 13.88
CA ALA A 338 37.05 -28.57 14.64
C ALA A 338 36.78 -29.98 14.11
N ILE A 339 35.51 -30.30 13.79
CA ILE A 339 35.15 -31.58 13.19
C ILE A 339 35.73 -31.70 11.77
N MET A 340 35.61 -30.65 10.95
CA MET A 340 36.03 -30.68 9.55
C MET A 340 37.55 -30.78 9.35
N LYS A 341 38.34 -30.47 10.38
CA LYS A 341 39.80 -30.71 10.42
C LYS A 341 40.17 -32.17 10.66
N LEU A 342 39.24 -33.00 11.13
CA LEU A 342 39.44 -34.44 11.28
C LEU A 342 39.36 -35.16 9.92
N PRO A 343 39.94 -36.36 9.78
CA PRO A 343 39.79 -37.16 8.58
C PRO A 343 38.32 -37.48 8.27
N THR A 344 37.92 -37.34 7.01
CA THR A 344 36.59 -37.73 6.54
C THR A 344 36.44 -39.26 6.54
N ALA A 345 35.27 -39.75 6.91
CA ALA A 345 34.94 -41.17 7.04
C ALA A 345 34.21 -41.76 5.81
N THR A 346 34.47 -41.20 4.62
CA THR A 346 33.68 -41.45 3.40
C THR A 346 33.98 -42.84 2.80
N ASP A 347 32.92 -43.54 2.42
CA ASP A 347 32.91 -44.96 2.01
C ASP A 347 32.69 -45.18 0.50
N GLY A 348 32.89 -44.17 -0.35
CA GLY A 348 32.69 -44.23 -1.81
C GLY A 348 33.42 -43.15 -2.61
N ASP A 349 33.03 -42.95 -3.87
CA ASP A 349 33.67 -42.16 -4.96
C ASP A 349 33.94 -40.65 -4.69
N GLY A 350 33.89 -40.20 -3.43
CA GLY A 350 34.17 -38.81 -3.03
C GLY A 350 32.96 -37.86 -3.14
N VAL A 351 31.75 -38.39 -3.34
CA VAL A 351 30.51 -37.59 -3.53
C VAL A 351 29.96 -37.02 -2.21
N ILE A 352 30.13 -37.76 -1.10
CA ILE A 352 29.67 -37.35 0.23
C ILE A 352 30.88 -36.89 1.03
N LYS A 353 30.75 -35.83 1.85
CA LYS A 353 31.77 -35.32 2.77
C LYS A 353 31.26 -35.45 4.21
N GLN A 354 31.62 -36.56 4.87
CA GLN A 354 31.08 -36.96 6.18
C GLN A 354 32.20 -37.34 7.15
N TRP A 355 31.94 -37.14 8.45
CA TRP A 355 32.84 -37.48 9.56
C TRP A 355 32.17 -38.44 10.54
N ASP A 356 32.96 -39.23 11.26
CA ASP A 356 32.47 -40.20 12.24
C ASP A 356 32.64 -39.70 13.67
N ILE A 357 31.75 -38.80 14.09
CA ILE A 357 31.78 -38.22 15.44
C ILE A 357 30.74 -38.89 16.31
N THR A 358 31.11 -39.28 17.52
CA THR A 358 30.17 -39.81 18.50
C THR A 358 29.63 -38.68 19.37
N LEU A 359 28.32 -38.46 19.35
CA LEU A 359 27.60 -37.69 20.36
C LEU A 359 27.25 -38.62 21.53
N LEU A 360 27.68 -38.25 22.74
CA LEU A 360 27.40 -39.00 23.97
C LEU A 360 26.60 -38.13 24.96
N LEU A 361 25.53 -38.70 25.51
CA LEU A 361 24.67 -38.09 26.53
C LEU A 361 24.69 -38.92 27.80
N ASP A 362 24.98 -38.28 28.92
CA ASP A 362 24.94 -38.90 30.24
C ASP A 362 23.49 -38.99 30.77
N PRO A 363 23.23 -39.69 31.91
CA PRO A 363 21.88 -39.80 32.46
C PRO A 363 21.19 -38.45 32.70
N GLY A 364 21.94 -37.44 33.14
CA GLY A 364 21.39 -36.13 33.46
C GLY A 364 21.05 -35.31 32.22
N ALA A 365 21.95 -35.24 31.24
CA ALA A 365 21.67 -34.66 29.92
C ALA A 365 20.51 -35.39 29.21
N SER A 366 20.42 -36.71 29.39
CA SER A 366 19.36 -37.52 28.79
C SER A 366 18.00 -37.26 29.42
N ALA A 367 17.93 -37.19 30.75
CA ALA A 367 16.70 -36.84 31.47
C ALA A 367 16.19 -35.44 31.09
N ALA A 368 17.11 -34.48 30.95
CA ALA A 368 16.83 -33.12 30.54
C ALA A 368 16.23 -33.00 29.13
N SER A 369 16.63 -33.91 28.23
CA SER A 369 16.26 -33.93 26.82
C SER A 369 15.31 -35.08 26.48
N ALA A 370 14.65 -35.69 27.48
CA ALA A 370 13.83 -36.89 27.34
C ALA A 370 12.77 -36.80 26.23
N ASN A 371 12.14 -35.62 26.07
CA ASN A 371 11.13 -35.35 25.04
C ASN A 371 11.66 -35.48 23.59
N HIS A 372 12.98 -35.41 23.40
CA HIS A 372 13.62 -35.58 22.09
C HIS A 372 14.28 -36.96 21.95
N ILE A 373 14.84 -37.50 23.03
CA ILE A 373 15.49 -38.81 23.03
C ILE A 373 14.53 -39.91 22.59
N SER A 374 13.28 -39.92 23.07
CA SER A 374 12.32 -40.96 22.67
C SER A 374 12.10 -41.00 21.15
N PHE A 375 12.14 -39.84 20.47
CA PHE A 375 12.03 -39.79 19.01
C PHE A 375 13.30 -40.29 18.32
N TYR A 376 14.47 -39.87 18.78
CA TYR A 376 15.75 -40.28 18.18
C TYR A 376 16.05 -41.77 18.40
N GLU A 377 15.70 -42.30 19.57
CA GLU A 377 15.79 -43.74 19.88
C GLU A 377 14.81 -44.55 19.02
N TRP A 378 13.55 -44.11 18.91
CA TRP A 378 12.57 -44.75 18.02
C TRP A 378 13.03 -44.76 16.55
N LYS A 379 13.72 -43.71 16.10
CA LYS A 379 14.34 -43.63 14.77
C LYS A 379 15.64 -44.40 14.63
N GLY A 380 16.18 -44.97 15.71
CA GLY A 380 17.48 -45.67 15.70
C GLY A 380 18.70 -44.76 15.59
N LEU A 381 18.53 -43.45 15.77
CA LEU A 381 19.59 -42.44 15.67
C LEU A 381 20.40 -42.30 16.97
N LEU A 382 19.75 -42.56 18.11
CA LEU A 382 20.40 -42.72 19.42
C LEU A 382 20.21 -44.14 19.91
N LYS A 383 21.26 -44.71 20.51
CA LYS A 383 21.25 -46.04 21.11
C LYS A 383 21.61 -45.93 22.60
N LYS A 384 20.79 -46.56 23.44
CA LYS A 384 21.11 -46.75 24.86
C LYS A 384 22.16 -47.86 25.02
N VAL A 385 23.24 -47.57 25.73
CA VAL A 385 24.34 -48.52 26.02
C VAL A 385 24.82 -48.32 27.46
N LYS A 386 25.56 -49.29 28.02
CA LYS A 386 26.26 -49.09 29.29
C LYS A 386 27.62 -48.48 29.05
N VAL A 387 28.14 -47.72 30.02
CA VAL A 387 29.50 -47.15 29.94
C VAL A 387 30.54 -48.25 29.71
N ARG A 388 30.40 -49.42 30.34
CA ARG A 388 31.30 -50.57 30.14
C ARG A 388 31.35 -51.12 28.70
N ASP A 389 30.32 -50.83 27.89
CA ASP A 389 30.22 -51.31 26.51
C ASP A 389 30.89 -50.34 25.51
N LEU A 390 31.38 -49.18 25.97
CA LEU A 390 32.13 -48.23 25.16
C LEU A 390 33.57 -48.71 24.88
N GLN A 391 34.21 -48.12 23.88
CA GLN A 391 35.63 -48.36 23.62
C GLN A 391 36.50 -47.82 24.77
N PRO A 392 37.65 -48.44 25.08
CA PRO A 392 38.50 -48.02 26.21
C PRO A 392 38.87 -46.52 26.22
N ALA A 393 39.13 -45.95 25.03
CA ALA A 393 39.42 -44.51 24.90
C ALA A 393 38.21 -43.63 25.24
N GLN A 394 37.00 -44.06 24.85
CA GLN A 394 35.75 -43.35 25.18
C GLN A 394 35.46 -43.42 26.68
N ILE A 395 35.68 -44.57 27.33
CA ILE A 395 35.56 -44.70 28.79
C ILE A 395 36.51 -43.73 29.49
N ALA A 396 37.78 -43.67 29.05
CA ALA A 396 38.76 -42.75 29.61
C ALA A 396 38.36 -41.27 29.44
N ALA A 397 37.81 -40.91 28.28
CA ALA A 397 37.33 -39.55 28.02
C ALA A 397 36.12 -39.18 28.91
N VAL A 398 35.18 -40.11 29.07
CA VAL A 398 34.01 -39.95 29.96
C VAL A 398 34.45 -39.80 31.41
N ASP A 399 35.34 -40.67 31.89
CA ASP A 399 35.85 -40.64 33.27
C ASP A 399 36.59 -39.34 33.56
N LYS A 400 37.42 -38.88 32.61
CA LYS A 400 38.14 -37.61 32.73
C LYS A 400 37.18 -36.43 32.81
N TYR A 401 36.23 -36.33 31.87
CA TYR A 401 35.26 -35.25 31.85
C TYR A 401 34.38 -35.24 33.10
N ALA A 402 33.87 -36.40 33.53
CA ALA A 402 33.10 -36.54 34.76
C ALA A 402 33.87 -36.07 36.00
N LYS A 403 35.18 -36.32 36.06
CA LYS A 403 36.04 -35.85 37.15
C LYS A 403 36.20 -34.32 37.14
N GLU A 404 36.42 -33.73 35.96
CA GLU A 404 36.53 -32.27 35.80
C GLU A 404 35.23 -31.56 36.19
N VAL A 405 34.07 -32.12 35.79
CA VAL A 405 32.74 -31.62 36.18
C VAL A 405 32.56 -31.67 37.71
N ALA A 406 32.91 -32.78 38.36
CA ALA A 406 32.77 -32.93 39.80
C ALA A 406 33.67 -31.97 40.61
N GLN A 407 34.81 -31.56 40.04
CA GLN A 407 35.75 -30.64 40.68
C GLN A 407 35.40 -29.16 40.47
N GLY A 408 34.43 -28.85 39.61
CA GLY A 408 34.07 -27.47 39.26
C GLY A 408 35.18 -26.71 38.53
N ALA A 409 36.17 -27.41 37.96
CA ALA A 409 37.24 -26.83 37.17
C ALA A 409 36.74 -26.53 35.73
N ASP A 410 37.39 -25.62 35.02
CA ASP A 410 37.28 -25.53 33.55
C ASP A 410 37.85 -26.83 32.95
N ASP A 411 37.24 -27.37 31.89
CA ASP A 411 37.80 -28.59 31.27
C ASP A 411 39.00 -28.26 30.38
N GLU A 412 39.65 -29.30 29.87
CA GLU A 412 40.81 -29.14 28.99
C GLU A 412 40.57 -28.31 27.72
N PHE A 413 39.30 -28.06 27.35
CA PHE A 413 38.91 -27.23 26.22
C PHE A 413 38.29 -25.88 26.63
N GLY A 414 38.27 -25.55 27.93
CA GLY A 414 37.74 -24.29 28.47
C GLY A 414 36.20 -24.24 28.58
N ARG A 415 35.50 -25.38 28.51
CA ARG A 415 34.05 -25.45 28.66
C ARG A 415 33.66 -25.13 30.11
N LYS A 416 32.93 -24.04 30.32
CA LYS A 416 32.41 -23.62 31.64
C LYS A 416 31.01 -24.14 31.92
N GLN A 417 30.18 -24.25 30.89
CA GLN A 417 28.79 -24.66 31.00
C GLN A 417 28.68 -26.20 30.93
N ARG A 418 28.28 -26.83 32.04
CA ARG A 418 28.24 -28.30 32.20
C ARG A 418 26.88 -28.92 31.94
N GLY A 419 25.88 -28.10 31.61
CA GLY A 419 24.50 -28.56 31.44
C GLY A 419 23.99 -29.25 32.71
N ARG A 420 23.32 -30.39 32.54
CA ARG A 420 22.79 -31.24 33.60
C ARG A 420 23.60 -32.53 33.75
N TRP A 421 24.90 -32.51 33.47
CA TRP A 421 25.75 -33.68 33.63
C TRP A 421 25.76 -34.19 35.08
N THR A 422 25.56 -35.50 35.27
CA THR A 422 25.44 -36.17 36.57
C THR A 422 26.32 -37.42 36.71
N LEU A 423 26.84 -37.95 35.61
CA LEU A 423 27.64 -39.17 35.62
C LEU A 423 28.93 -38.97 36.42
N LYS A 424 29.19 -39.88 37.36
CA LYS A 424 30.43 -39.91 38.16
C LYS A 424 31.60 -40.46 37.35
N SER A 425 32.82 -40.26 37.84
CA SER A 425 34.05 -40.79 37.24
C SER A 425 34.42 -42.16 37.83
N GLY A 426 34.99 -43.04 37.01
CA GLY A 426 35.61 -44.30 37.45
C GLY A 426 34.64 -45.48 37.51
N GLU A 427 35.02 -46.55 38.23
CA GLU A 427 34.27 -47.81 38.25
C GLU A 427 32.80 -47.69 38.68
N GLU A 428 32.42 -46.64 39.42
CA GLU A 428 31.04 -46.37 39.82
C GLU A 428 30.09 -46.13 38.65
N ASN A 429 30.58 -45.73 37.47
CA ASN A 429 29.73 -45.38 36.33
C ASN A 429 29.56 -46.51 35.29
N ARG A 430 30.26 -47.64 35.43
CA ARG A 430 30.34 -48.70 34.40
C ARG A 430 28.99 -49.30 34.05
N ASP A 431 28.09 -49.29 35.02
CA ASP A 431 26.76 -49.90 34.96
C ASP A 431 25.66 -48.91 34.62
N GLU A 432 25.99 -47.63 34.57
CA GLU A 432 25.08 -46.54 34.21
C GLU A 432 24.74 -46.61 32.72
N ASP A 433 23.48 -46.32 32.41
CA ASP A 433 23.01 -46.25 31.04
C ASP A 433 23.25 -44.85 30.46
N ILE A 434 23.84 -44.80 29.27
CA ILE A 434 24.10 -43.59 28.50
C ILE A 434 23.51 -43.73 27.10
N TYR A 435 23.37 -42.61 26.38
CA TYR A 435 22.97 -42.62 24.98
C TYR A 435 24.14 -42.21 24.09
N ILE A 436 24.33 -42.93 22.99
CA ILE A 436 25.30 -42.60 21.94
C ILE A 436 24.62 -42.49 20.58
N GLY A 437 25.11 -41.60 19.71
CA GLY A 437 24.71 -41.50 18.32
C GLY A 437 25.85 -40.99 17.44
N ARG A 438 25.85 -41.37 16.16
CA ARG A 438 26.83 -40.88 15.18
C ARG A 438 26.35 -39.57 14.58
N VAL A 439 27.21 -38.57 14.53
CA VAL A 439 26.89 -37.24 13.99
C VAL A 439 27.98 -36.74 13.05
N THR A 440 27.58 -35.86 12.14
CA THR A 440 28.46 -35.17 11.18
C THR A 440 28.01 -33.72 11.01
N PRO A 441 28.88 -32.77 10.61
CA PRO A 441 28.46 -31.46 10.17
C PRO A 441 27.53 -31.53 8.96
N ILE A 442 26.54 -30.64 8.92
CA ILE A 442 25.51 -30.60 7.88
C ILE A 442 25.19 -29.17 7.48
N THR A 443 24.83 -28.93 6.22
CA THR A 443 24.19 -27.68 5.82
C THR A 443 22.75 -27.65 6.32
N HIS A 444 22.31 -26.47 6.77
CA HIS A 444 21.00 -26.34 7.40
C HIS A 444 20.11 -25.29 6.72
N PHE A 445 20.65 -24.10 6.48
CA PHE A 445 19.90 -22.96 5.94
C PHE A 445 20.80 -22.11 5.05
N THR A 446 20.27 -21.57 3.95
CA THR A 446 20.99 -20.62 3.07
C THR A 446 20.46 -19.21 3.29
N MET A 447 21.31 -18.32 3.80
CA MET A 447 20.94 -16.91 4.03
C MET A 447 20.99 -16.08 2.74
N GLY A 448 21.76 -16.54 1.75
CA GLY A 448 21.77 -15.98 0.42
C GLY A 448 20.59 -16.44 -0.44
N GLY A 449 20.21 -15.58 -1.38
CA GLY A 449 19.09 -15.82 -2.29
C GLY A 449 18.83 -14.62 -3.18
N VAL A 450 17.65 -14.54 -3.78
CA VAL A 450 17.28 -13.39 -4.63
C VAL A 450 17.09 -12.11 -3.82
N ALA A 451 17.53 -10.99 -4.37
CA ALA A 451 17.31 -9.67 -3.80
C ALA A 451 15.83 -9.31 -3.81
N ILE A 452 15.34 -8.78 -2.68
CA ILE A 452 13.98 -8.24 -2.53
C ILE A 452 14.01 -6.89 -1.80
N ASP A 453 12.97 -6.08 -1.99
CA ASP A 453 12.67 -4.90 -1.16
C ASP A 453 11.69 -5.23 -0.01
N GLU A 454 11.30 -4.23 0.79
CA GLU A 454 10.36 -4.45 1.91
C GLU A 454 8.94 -4.87 1.48
N LYS A 455 8.62 -4.70 0.18
CA LYS A 455 7.38 -5.16 -0.46
C LYS A 455 7.53 -6.56 -1.09
N ALA A 456 8.64 -7.25 -0.83
CA ALA A 456 8.92 -8.60 -1.32
C ALA A 456 8.96 -8.73 -2.87
N ARG A 457 9.20 -7.61 -3.57
CA ARG A 457 9.37 -7.60 -5.04
C ARG A 457 10.78 -8.06 -5.38
N VAL A 458 10.92 -8.95 -6.36
CA VAL A 458 12.25 -9.42 -6.79
C VAL A 458 12.96 -8.29 -7.52
N LEU A 459 14.23 -8.04 -7.17
CA LEU A 459 15.01 -6.96 -7.74
C LEU A 459 15.99 -7.46 -8.80
N LYS A 460 16.23 -6.62 -9.82
CA LYS A 460 17.28 -6.78 -10.82
C LYS A 460 18.22 -5.58 -10.78
N LYS A 461 19.45 -5.77 -11.25
CA LYS A 461 20.37 -4.65 -11.48
C LYS A 461 19.97 -3.87 -12.74
N SER A 462 19.83 -2.55 -12.59
CA SER A 462 19.67 -1.60 -13.68
C SER A 462 20.61 -0.42 -13.41
N GLU A 463 21.62 -0.26 -14.27
CA GLU A 463 22.73 0.68 -14.01
C GLU A 463 23.41 0.38 -12.66
N ASP A 464 23.50 1.38 -11.77
CA ASP A 464 24.08 1.27 -10.43
C ASP A 464 23.03 1.10 -9.32
N LYS A 465 21.76 0.81 -9.67
CA LYS A 465 20.67 0.62 -8.70
C LYS A 465 19.97 -0.73 -8.89
N LEU A 466 19.35 -1.22 -7.81
CA LEU A 466 18.44 -2.36 -7.87
C LEU A 466 17.01 -1.85 -8.08
N VAL A 467 16.30 -2.43 -9.05
CA VAL A 467 14.91 -2.08 -9.39
C VAL A 467 14.03 -3.32 -9.45
N PRO A 468 12.73 -3.23 -9.10
CA PRO A 468 11.82 -4.37 -9.15
C PRO A 468 11.63 -4.98 -10.55
N ILE A 469 11.45 -6.30 -10.61
CA ILE A 469 10.98 -7.04 -11.79
C ILE A 469 9.44 -7.10 -11.72
N PRO A 470 8.71 -6.41 -12.62
CA PRO A 470 7.25 -6.37 -12.57
C PRO A 470 6.63 -7.76 -12.65
N GLY A 471 5.64 -8.02 -11.80
CA GLY A 471 4.90 -9.29 -11.77
C GLY A 471 5.64 -10.46 -11.08
N LEU A 472 6.80 -10.21 -10.46
CA LEU A 472 7.61 -11.23 -9.79
C LEU A 472 7.90 -10.88 -8.33
N PHE A 473 7.48 -11.77 -7.43
CA PHE A 473 7.65 -11.65 -5.98
C PHE A 473 8.38 -12.87 -5.43
N ALA A 474 9.02 -12.73 -4.27
CA ALA A 474 9.66 -13.85 -3.60
C ALA A 474 9.60 -13.73 -2.08
N ALA A 475 9.45 -14.87 -1.39
CA ALA A 475 9.38 -14.91 0.06
C ALA A 475 9.96 -16.21 0.65
N GLY A 476 10.54 -16.11 1.84
CA GLY A 476 11.19 -17.23 2.54
C GLY A 476 12.64 -17.43 2.10
N GLU A 477 13.20 -18.62 2.36
CA GLU A 477 14.63 -18.95 2.17
C GLU A 477 15.13 -18.88 0.70
N ILE A 478 14.25 -18.62 -0.27
CA ILE A 478 14.65 -18.29 -1.65
C ILE A 478 15.26 -16.88 -1.75
N THR A 479 15.05 -16.03 -0.73
CA THR A 479 15.44 -14.61 -0.69
C THR A 479 16.75 -14.40 0.08
N GLY A 480 17.48 -13.35 -0.29
CA GLY A 480 18.72 -12.91 0.37
C GLY A 480 18.59 -11.53 1.02
N GLY A 481 19.55 -11.17 1.87
CA GLY A 481 19.66 -9.83 2.48
C GLY A 481 19.12 -9.71 3.90
N ILE A 482 18.17 -10.57 4.32
CA ILE A 482 17.52 -10.47 5.64
C ILE A 482 18.45 -10.92 6.79
N HIS A 483 19.14 -12.05 6.63
CA HIS A 483 19.86 -12.70 7.74
C HIS A 483 21.39 -12.50 7.72
N GLY A 484 21.93 -11.84 6.70
CA GLY A 484 23.36 -11.58 6.56
C GLY A 484 24.23 -12.85 6.72
N ASP A 485 25.19 -12.79 7.64
CA ASP A 485 26.17 -13.85 7.90
C ASP A 485 25.61 -15.06 8.66
N ASN A 486 24.56 -14.87 9.46
CA ASN A 486 24.00 -15.95 10.27
C ASN A 486 22.55 -15.68 10.63
N ARG A 487 21.69 -16.67 10.36
CA ARG A 487 20.29 -16.65 10.76
C ARG A 487 20.11 -17.00 12.25
N LEU A 488 19.35 -16.17 12.95
CA LEU A 488 18.91 -16.42 14.31
C LEU A 488 17.86 -17.56 14.38
N GLY A 489 17.94 -18.42 15.41
CA GLY A 489 17.02 -19.55 15.57
C GLY A 489 15.57 -19.09 15.63
N GLY A 490 14.64 -19.76 14.93
CA GLY A 490 13.22 -19.36 14.88
C GLY A 490 12.88 -18.24 13.88
N SER A 491 13.86 -17.47 13.39
CA SER A 491 13.60 -16.38 12.43
C SER A 491 13.28 -16.87 11.01
N SER A 492 13.58 -18.14 10.67
CA SER A 492 13.22 -18.74 9.38
C SER A 492 11.72 -19.03 9.24
N LEU A 493 11.03 -19.38 10.33
CA LEU A 493 9.56 -19.47 10.27
C LEU A 493 8.94 -18.07 10.25
N LEU A 494 9.56 -17.12 10.97
CA LEU A 494 9.08 -15.75 11.03
C LEU A 494 9.16 -15.05 9.67
N GLU A 495 10.30 -15.13 8.97
CA GLU A 495 10.43 -14.53 7.63
C GLU A 495 9.39 -15.09 6.67
N CYS A 496 9.09 -16.39 6.77
CA CYS A 496 8.12 -17.05 5.90
C CYS A 496 6.73 -16.45 6.09
N VAL A 497 6.34 -16.13 7.33
CA VAL A 497 5.04 -15.52 7.60
C VAL A 497 5.03 -14.04 7.24
N VAL A 498 6.03 -13.27 7.68
CA VAL A 498 6.09 -11.82 7.44
C VAL A 498 6.17 -11.52 5.94
N TYR A 499 7.18 -12.05 5.26
CA TYR A 499 7.37 -11.80 3.83
C TYR A 499 6.43 -12.62 2.96
N GLY A 500 5.98 -13.80 3.42
CA GLY A 500 4.94 -14.55 2.71
C GLY A 500 3.63 -13.78 2.65
N ARG A 501 3.15 -13.24 3.79
CA ARG A 501 1.96 -12.40 3.82
C ARG A 501 2.17 -11.09 3.06
N THR A 502 3.32 -10.44 3.22
CA THR A 502 3.66 -9.23 2.43
C THR A 502 3.55 -9.51 0.94
N ALA A 503 4.26 -10.53 0.44
CA ALA A 503 4.22 -10.91 -0.97
C ALA A 503 2.81 -11.33 -1.42
N GLY A 504 2.04 -12.01 -0.56
CA GLY A 504 0.65 -12.38 -0.82
C GLY A 504 -0.29 -11.18 -0.96
N ALA A 505 -0.07 -10.11 -0.21
CA ALA A 505 -0.84 -8.88 -0.35
C ALA A 505 -0.46 -8.12 -1.63
N GLU A 506 0.85 -7.95 -1.85
CA GLU A 506 1.41 -7.20 -2.99
C GLU A 506 1.11 -7.89 -4.33
N VAL A 507 1.17 -9.22 -4.39
CA VAL A 507 0.89 -9.96 -5.62
C VAL A 507 -0.56 -9.80 -6.08
N VAL A 508 -1.51 -9.56 -5.17
CA VAL A 508 -2.92 -9.31 -5.54
C VAL A 508 -3.14 -7.89 -6.02
N GLY A 509 -2.47 -6.91 -5.39
CA GLY A 509 -2.35 -5.55 -5.91
C GLY A 509 -1.80 -5.54 -7.34
N SER A 510 -0.91 -6.48 -7.67
CA SER A 510 -0.35 -6.71 -9.01
C SER A 510 -1.23 -7.55 -9.97
N ALA A 511 -2.21 -8.32 -9.46
CA ALA A 511 -3.05 -9.25 -10.24
C ALA A 511 -4.42 -8.66 -10.63
N HIS A 512 -4.91 -7.69 -9.86
CA HIS A 512 -6.07 -6.84 -10.22
C HIS A 512 -5.66 -5.63 -11.05
N SER A 513 -4.36 -5.40 -11.20
CA SER A 513 -3.80 -4.35 -12.04
C SER A 513 -3.54 -4.88 -13.45
N ILE A 514 -4.36 -4.40 -14.39
CA ILE A 514 -3.80 -3.67 -15.54
C ILE A 514 -2.62 -2.88 -14.97
N PRO A 515 -1.38 -3.04 -15.49
CA PRO A 515 -0.12 -2.78 -14.78
C PRO A 515 -0.24 -1.57 -13.84
N PRO A 516 0.39 -1.58 -12.64
CA PRO A 516 0.63 -0.30 -11.99
C PRO A 516 1.17 0.58 -13.09
N LEU A 517 0.48 1.70 -13.28
CA LEU A 517 0.86 2.72 -14.22
C LEU A 517 2.36 2.85 -14.17
N ILE A 518 2.97 3.17 -15.30
CA ILE A 518 4.34 3.65 -15.33
C ILE A 518 4.37 4.84 -14.36
N TYR A 519 4.60 4.55 -13.09
CA TYR A 519 5.15 5.45 -12.12
C TYR A 519 6.59 5.45 -12.56
N CYS A 520 7.05 6.60 -13.01
CA CYS A 520 8.45 6.95 -12.95
C CYS A 520 8.90 6.76 -11.48
N SER A 521 9.21 5.52 -11.09
CA SER A 521 9.66 5.15 -9.73
C SER A 521 11.10 5.62 -9.48
N THR A 522 11.67 6.35 -10.43
CA THR A 522 12.95 7.02 -10.38
C THR A 522 12.88 8.41 -9.75
N THR A 523 11.68 8.95 -9.51
CA THR A 523 11.53 10.32 -9.02
C THR A 523 11.29 10.35 -7.51
N ILE A 524 12.34 10.67 -6.75
CA ILE A 524 12.20 11.12 -5.35
C ILE A 524 11.25 12.32 -5.36
N ARG A 525 10.12 12.22 -4.66
CA ARG A 525 9.17 13.34 -4.53
C ARG A 525 9.82 14.42 -3.68
N MET A 526 9.92 15.62 -4.24
CA MET A 526 10.76 16.69 -3.68
C MET A 526 9.93 17.76 -2.95
N TYR A 527 8.61 17.76 -3.15
CA TYR A 527 7.66 18.60 -2.41
C TYR A 527 6.75 17.70 -1.57
N ASP A 528 6.60 18.06 -0.30
CA ASP A 528 5.80 17.35 0.72
C ASP A 528 4.30 17.71 0.68
N GLY A 529 3.91 18.67 -0.17
CA GLY A 529 2.53 19.09 -0.36
C GLY A 529 2.10 20.27 0.53
N GLN A 530 2.96 20.74 1.43
CA GLN A 530 2.68 21.91 2.28
C GLN A 530 3.34 23.16 1.68
N GLU A 531 2.56 24.07 1.13
CA GLU A 531 3.02 25.43 0.81
C GLU A 531 2.57 26.43 1.88
N GLU A 532 3.45 27.38 2.20
CA GLU A 532 3.20 28.36 3.25
C GLU A 532 2.25 29.47 2.76
N LEU A 533 1.15 29.64 3.48
CA LEU A 533 0.24 30.78 3.33
C LEU A 533 0.95 32.06 3.76
N ASP A 534 0.47 33.23 3.32
CA ASP A 534 0.93 34.49 3.91
C ASP A 534 0.40 34.58 5.34
N ASN A 535 1.21 34.13 6.30
CA ASN A 535 0.79 33.98 7.69
C ASN A 535 0.32 35.31 8.30
N LEU A 536 0.90 36.43 7.85
CA LEU A 536 0.53 37.75 8.35
C LEU A 536 -0.86 38.16 7.87
N VAL A 537 -1.20 37.86 6.61
CA VAL A 537 -2.55 38.07 6.06
C VAL A 537 -3.55 37.12 6.71
N TRP A 538 -3.17 35.84 6.89
CA TRP A 538 -3.99 34.83 7.56
C TRP A 538 -4.37 35.28 8.97
N ASP A 539 -3.40 35.67 9.81
CA ASP A 539 -3.63 36.09 11.20
C ASP A 539 -4.57 37.31 11.28
N LYS A 540 -4.40 38.30 10.40
CA LYS A 540 -5.29 39.47 10.31
C LYS A 540 -6.72 39.04 9.98
N ASN A 541 -6.88 38.22 8.95
CA ASN A 541 -8.20 37.80 8.49
C ASN A 541 -8.91 36.87 9.48
N ASP A 542 -8.17 36.03 10.21
CA ASP A 542 -8.74 35.21 11.28
C ASP A 542 -9.22 36.07 12.45
N ALA A 543 -8.44 37.09 12.86
CA ALA A 543 -8.85 38.05 13.88
C ALA A 543 -10.10 38.87 13.45
N ASP A 544 -10.11 39.36 12.21
CA ASP A 544 -11.25 40.12 11.65
C ASP A 544 -12.51 39.24 11.55
N SER A 545 -12.34 37.96 11.18
CA SER A 545 -13.41 36.97 11.15
C SER A 545 -13.97 36.69 12.54
N ALA A 546 -13.11 36.45 13.54
CA ALA A 546 -13.54 36.23 14.92
C ALA A 546 -14.36 37.41 15.46
N ALA A 547 -13.89 38.65 15.22
CA ALA A 547 -14.61 39.86 15.60
C ALA A 547 -15.98 39.97 14.90
N ALA A 548 -16.05 39.66 13.60
CA ALA A 548 -17.30 39.67 12.86
C ALA A 548 -18.30 38.61 13.37
N GLN A 549 -17.81 37.41 13.71
CA GLN A 549 -18.67 36.36 14.26
C GLN A 549 -19.26 36.74 15.62
N ASP A 550 -18.53 37.48 16.45
CA ASP A 550 -19.05 37.97 17.73
C ASP A 550 -20.17 38.99 17.55
N GLU A 551 -20.10 39.85 16.53
CA GLU A 551 -21.18 40.77 16.18
C GLU A 551 -22.46 40.01 15.75
N LEU A 552 -22.30 38.96 14.94
CA LEU A 552 -23.41 38.13 14.46
C LEU A 552 -24.11 37.34 15.57
N ARG A 553 -23.46 37.16 16.73
CA ARG A 553 -24.02 36.52 17.93
C ARG A 553 -24.81 37.48 18.81
N LEU A 554 -24.67 38.79 18.63
CA LEU A 554 -25.34 39.78 19.47
C LEU A 554 -26.86 39.64 19.33
N MET A 555 -27.56 39.72 20.47
CA MET A 555 -29.03 39.66 20.50
C MET A 555 -29.67 40.71 19.59
N ALA A 556 -29.06 41.88 19.45
CA ALA A 556 -29.53 42.93 18.54
C ALA A 556 -29.49 42.48 17.06
N PHE A 557 -28.47 41.72 16.65
CA PHE A 557 -28.40 41.18 15.30
C PHE A 557 -29.38 40.03 15.11
N CYS A 558 -29.47 39.12 16.07
CA CYS A 558 -30.47 38.04 16.09
C CYS A 558 -31.91 38.59 15.95
N SER A 559 -32.26 39.67 16.65
CA SER A 559 -33.57 40.31 16.52
C SER A 559 -33.82 40.87 15.12
N LYS A 560 -32.80 41.42 14.44
CA LYS A 560 -32.93 41.87 13.04
C LYS A 560 -33.26 40.70 12.10
N VAL A 561 -32.65 39.53 12.32
CA VAL A 561 -32.94 38.32 11.55
C VAL A 561 -34.40 37.89 11.75
N GLU A 562 -34.90 37.89 12.99
CA GLU A 562 -36.32 37.59 13.29
C GLU A 562 -37.27 38.59 12.63
N GLU A 563 -36.98 39.90 12.77
CA GLU A 563 -37.77 40.97 12.17
C GLU A 563 -37.82 40.87 10.64
N PHE A 564 -36.68 40.57 10.01
CA PHE A 564 -36.59 40.40 8.56
C PHE A 564 -37.44 39.22 8.08
N VAL A 565 -37.29 38.05 8.71
CA VAL A 565 -38.08 36.85 8.34
C VAL A 565 -39.56 37.08 8.62
N GLN A 566 -39.91 37.69 9.76
CA GLN A 566 -41.29 38.05 10.07
C GLN A 566 -41.89 38.99 9.02
N GLY A 567 -41.14 40.02 8.60
CA GLY A 567 -41.55 40.94 7.54
C GLY A 567 -41.75 40.25 6.20
N LYS A 568 -40.85 39.32 5.85
CA LYS A 568 -40.90 38.60 4.57
C LYS A 568 -42.08 37.65 4.45
N PHE A 569 -42.42 36.93 5.54
CA PHE A 569 -43.49 35.93 5.54
C PHE A 569 -44.81 36.43 6.14
N GLY A 570 -44.84 37.63 6.72
CA GLY A 570 -46.03 38.23 7.33
C GLY A 570 -46.58 37.47 8.55
N LYS A 571 -45.73 36.66 9.20
CA LYS A 571 -46.11 35.82 10.35
C LYS A 571 -45.02 35.88 11.42
N PRO A 572 -45.37 35.73 12.72
CA PRO A 572 -44.38 35.72 13.79
C PRO A 572 -43.25 34.73 13.53
N ALA A 573 -42.01 35.20 13.66
CA ALA A 573 -40.80 34.43 13.46
C ALA A 573 -39.94 34.44 14.73
N SER A 574 -39.30 33.32 15.05
CA SER A 574 -38.41 33.19 16.21
C SER A 574 -37.21 32.32 15.89
N LEU A 575 -36.02 32.74 16.31
CA LEU A 575 -34.79 31.97 16.14
C LEU A 575 -34.77 30.71 17.02
N ILE A 576 -34.16 29.66 16.48
CA ILE A 576 -33.88 28.42 17.19
C ILE A 576 -32.37 28.30 17.35
N SER A 577 -31.92 28.24 18.61
CA SER A 577 -30.54 28.02 18.98
C SER A 577 -30.14 26.54 18.84
N PRO A 578 -28.88 26.22 18.51
CA PRO A 578 -27.79 27.15 18.19
C PRO A 578 -27.81 27.61 16.71
N MET A 579 -27.27 28.80 16.46
CA MET A 579 -26.82 29.16 15.11
C MET A 579 -25.57 28.34 14.76
N ILE A 580 -25.37 28.04 13.48
CA ILE A 580 -24.25 27.23 13.00
C ILE A 580 -23.29 28.13 12.21
N PHE A 581 -22.02 28.12 12.60
CA PHE A 581 -20.94 28.74 11.83
C PHE A 581 -20.27 27.67 10.97
N GLY A 582 -20.41 27.78 9.65
CA GLY A 582 -19.65 27.01 8.68
C GLY A 582 -18.38 27.75 8.25
N GLY A 583 -17.65 27.18 7.29
CA GLY A 583 -16.41 27.79 6.77
C GLY A 583 -16.65 29.15 6.11
N TYR A 584 -17.72 29.27 5.31
CA TYR A 584 -18.03 30.48 4.54
C TYR A 584 -19.43 31.05 4.80
N ASN A 585 -20.26 30.40 5.62
CA ASN A 585 -21.62 30.86 5.92
C ASN A 585 -21.97 30.76 7.40
N VAL A 586 -22.82 31.68 7.86
CA VAL A 586 -23.53 31.60 9.13
C VAL A 586 -24.99 31.23 8.86
N VAL A 587 -25.49 30.28 9.63
CA VAL A 587 -26.79 29.64 9.41
C VAL A 587 -27.68 29.84 10.62
N TYR A 588 -28.78 30.55 10.42
CA TYR A 588 -29.82 30.82 11.42
C TYR A 588 -31.03 29.93 11.15
N ARG A 589 -31.38 29.06 12.11
CA ARG A 589 -32.65 28.31 12.05
C ARG A 589 -33.76 29.21 12.57
N VAL A 590 -34.83 29.39 11.79
CA VAL A 590 -35.94 30.28 12.11
C VAL A 590 -37.26 29.52 12.04
N ARG A 591 -38.04 29.55 13.12
CA ARG A 591 -39.41 29.05 13.14
C ARG A 591 -40.37 30.15 12.78
N VAL A 592 -41.21 29.92 11.78
CA VAL A 592 -42.27 30.85 11.39
C VAL A 592 -43.63 30.23 11.68
N GLN A 593 -44.49 30.94 12.39
CA GLN A 593 -45.78 30.39 12.83
C GLN A 593 -46.62 29.90 11.65
N GLY A 594 -47.04 28.63 11.67
CA GLY A 594 -47.86 28.06 10.61
C GLY A 594 -47.13 27.84 9.28
N ILE A 595 -45.79 27.77 9.30
CA ILE A 595 -44.94 27.23 8.23
C ILE A 595 -44.19 26.03 8.82
N SER A 596 -44.16 24.92 8.08
CA SER A 596 -43.44 23.69 8.46
C SER A 596 -42.85 23.07 7.19
N PRO A 597 -41.59 22.59 7.20
CA PRO A 597 -40.64 22.59 8.32
C PRO A 597 -40.15 24.01 8.70
N ASP A 598 -39.28 24.11 9.71
CA ASP A 598 -38.60 25.38 10.03
C ASP A 598 -37.78 25.87 8.80
N LEU A 599 -37.38 27.13 8.81
CA LEU A 599 -36.58 27.73 7.75
C LEU A 599 -35.13 27.88 8.18
N ILE A 600 -34.24 27.95 7.20
CA ILE A 600 -32.86 28.39 7.37
C ILE A 600 -32.70 29.74 6.68
N LEU A 601 -32.09 30.70 7.37
CA LEU A 601 -31.51 31.89 6.78
C LEU A 601 -29.99 31.75 6.80
N ARG A 602 -29.35 31.76 5.62
CA ARG A 602 -27.90 31.70 5.42
C ARG A 602 -27.36 33.07 5.06
N LEU A 603 -26.30 33.50 5.73
CA LEU A 603 -25.51 34.69 5.43
C LEU A 603 -24.07 34.29 5.11
N PRO A 604 -23.39 34.93 4.15
CA PRO A 604 -21.94 34.74 3.98
C PRO A 604 -21.20 35.26 5.23
N CYS A 605 -20.17 34.54 5.67
CA CYS A 605 -19.32 34.97 6.78
C CYS A 605 -18.62 36.30 6.40
N PRO A 606 -18.86 37.40 7.14
CA PRO A 606 -18.20 38.67 6.86
C PRO A 606 -16.69 38.50 6.97
N ARG A 607 -15.93 39.23 6.15
CA ARG A 607 -14.45 39.21 6.07
C ARG A 607 -13.82 37.90 5.57
N LEU A 608 -14.48 36.75 5.72
CA LEU A 608 -14.03 35.47 5.12
C LEU A 608 -14.46 35.30 3.66
N VAL A 609 -15.54 35.97 3.24
CA VAL A 609 -16.05 35.91 1.87
C VAL A 609 -15.78 37.24 1.16
N PRO A 610 -14.81 37.32 0.22
CA PRO A 610 -14.48 38.56 -0.48
C PRO A 610 -15.57 39.05 -1.44
N PHE A 611 -16.37 38.13 -1.98
CA PHE A 611 -17.43 38.41 -2.96
C PHE A 611 -18.81 37.97 -2.45
N PRO A 612 -19.31 38.54 -1.34
CA PRO A 612 -20.48 38.01 -0.64
C PRO A 612 -21.74 38.03 -1.51
N HIS A 613 -21.97 39.12 -2.26
CA HIS A 613 -23.13 39.22 -3.15
C HIS A 613 -23.06 38.21 -4.30
N GLU A 614 -21.93 38.14 -5.03
CA GLU A 614 -21.74 37.18 -6.14
C GLU A 614 -21.93 35.75 -5.65
N LYS A 615 -21.27 35.37 -4.55
CA LYS A 615 -21.38 34.04 -3.94
C LYS A 615 -22.83 33.68 -3.64
N THR A 616 -23.55 34.54 -2.92
CA THR A 616 -24.94 34.30 -2.51
C THR A 616 -25.85 34.10 -3.71
N MET A 617 -25.76 34.99 -4.71
CA MET A 617 -26.64 34.94 -5.89
C MET A 617 -26.35 33.71 -6.76
N TYR A 618 -25.07 33.35 -6.94
CA TYR A 618 -24.69 32.19 -7.75
C TYR A 618 -25.03 30.86 -7.09
N GLU A 619 -24.83 30.76 -5.77
CA GLU A 619 -25.23 29.60 -4.97
C GLU A 619 -26.75 29.39 -5.05
N ALA A 620 -27.53 30.45 -4.83
CA ALA A 620 -28.99 30.37 -4.87
C ALA A 620 -29.53 30.03 -6.26
N ALA A 621 -28.96 30.63 -7.32
CA ALA A 621 -29.31 30.30 -8.70
C ALA A 621 -28.99 28.84 -9.03
N THR A 622 -27.83 28.33 -8.61
CA THR A 622 -27.43 26.93 -8.81
C THR A 622 -28.37 25.98 -8.06
N ALA A 623 -28.63 26.23 -6.77
CA ALA A 623 -29.53 25.41 -5.96
C ALA A 623 -30.94 25.39 -6.55
N SER A 624 -31.44 26.54 -7.01
CA SER A 624 -32.78 26.65 -7.62
C SER A 624 -32.86 25.94 -8.97
N LEU A 625 -31.82 26.02 -9.80
CA LEU A 625 -31.73 25.25 -11.04
C LEU A 625 -31.77 23.75 -10.75
N LEU A 626 -30.93 23.27 -9.83
CA LEU A 626 -30.85 21.85 -9.50
C LEU A 626 -32.17 21.32 -8.93
N ALA A 627 -32.79 22.05 -8.01
CA ALA A 627 -34.10 21.69 -7.44
C ALA A 627 -35.23 21.68 -8.48
N THR A 628 -35.09 22.43 -9.57
CA THR A 628 -36.12 22.53 -10.62
C THR A 628 -35.93 21.51 -11.74
N TRP A 629 -34.69 21.28 -12.16
CA TRP A 629 -34.37 20.55 -13.39
C TRP A 629 -33.75 19.16 -13.15
N THR A 630 -33.58 18.76 -11.89
CA THR A 630 -33.10 17.42 -11.51
C THR A 630 -34.00 16.80 -10.44
N GLN A 631 -33.80 15.51 -10.17
CA GLN A 631 -34.38 14.75 -9.07
C GLN A 631 -33.48 14.73 -7.83
N LEU A 632 -32.39 15.51 -7.83
CA LEU A 632 -31.51 15.62 -6.69
C LEU A 632 -32.28 16.26 -5.51
N PRO A 633 -32.12 15.73 -4.29
CA PRO A 633 -32.72 16.35 -3.12
C PRO A 633 -31.93 17.62 -2.76
N VAL A 634 -32.22 18.74 -3.42
CA VAL A 634 -31.63 20.05 -3.16
C VAL A 634 -32.67 20.94 -2.48
N PRO A 635 -32.41 21.51 -1.30
CA PRO A 635 -33.33 22.41 -0.64
C PRO A 635 -33.61 23.63 -1.52
N ARG A 636 -34.88 23.87 -1.86
CA ARG A 636 -35.24 25.00 -2.74
C ARG A 636 -35.08 26.33 -1.99
N PRO A 637 -34.32 27.30 -2.53
CA PRO A 637 -34.36 28.66 -2.03
C PRO A 637 -35.76 29.27 -2.19
N PHE A 638 -36.33 29.79 -1.11
CA PHE A 638 -37.59 30.55 -1.12
C PHE A 638 -37.37 32.02 -1.43
N PHE A 639 -36.23 32.54 -0.98
CA PHE A 639 -35.86 33.93 -1.16
C PHE A 639 -34.34 34.05 -1.12
N PHE A 640 -33.80 34.90 -1.97
CA PHE A 640 -32.40 35.31 -1.90
C PHE A 640 -32.29 36.68 -2.54
N ASP A 641 -31.61 37.59 -1.87
CA ASP A 641 -31.41 38.98 -2.28
C ASP A 641 -30.38 39.64 -1.36
N GLU A 642 -30.14 40.93 -1.55
CA GLU A 642 -29.35 41.76 -0.65
C GLU A 642 -30.24 42.65 0.22
N ASP A 643 -30.19 42.46 1.53
CA ASP A 643 -30.87 43.33 2.50
C ASP A 643 -29.93 44.44 2.99
N PRO A 644 -30.37 45.71 3.09
CA PRO A 644 -29.52 46.80 3.57
C PRO A 644 -28.99 46.64 5.00
N SER A 645 -29.65 45.85 5.86
CA SER A 645 -29.24 45.64 7.25
C SER A 645 -28.53 44.30 7.48
N LEU A 646 -28.84 43.25 6.72
CA LEU A 646 -28.28 41.91 6.89
C LEU A 646 -27.23 41.55 5.83
N GLY A 647 -27.19 42.28 4.72
CA GLY A 647 -26.38 41.96 3.55
C GLY A 647 -27.01 40.87 2.66
N PRO A 648 -26.21 40.25 1.77
CA PRO A 648 -26.65 39.15 0.93
C PRO A 648 -27.10 37.94 1.75
N LEU A 649 -28.24 37.36 1.41
CA LEU A 649 -28.82 36.25 2.18
C LEU A 649 -29.57 35.24 1.32
N ILE A 650 -29.71 34.01 1.83
CA ILE A 650 -30.57 32.97 1.27
C ILE A 650 -31.51 32.44 2.36
N ILE A 651 -32.81 32.39 2.08
CA ILE A 651 -33.81 31.68 2.89
C ILE A 651 -34.23 30.42 2.16
N MET A 652 -34.13 29.28 2.83
CA MET A 652 -34.49 27.96 2.29
C MET A 652 -35.11 27.08 3.38
N GLU A 653 -35.62 25.92 3.00
CA GLU A 653 -36.16 24.95 3.96
C GLU A 653 -35.08 24.36 4.87
N GLN A 654 -35.40 24.14 6.15
CA GLN A 654 -34.60 23.28 7.00
C GLN A 654 -34.90 21.82 6.64
N VAL A 655 -33.89 21.11 6.16
CA VAL A 655 -33.96 19.66 5.97
C VAL A 655 -33.58 18.96 7.27
N GLU A 656 -34.50 18.19 7.82
CA GLU A 656 -34.24 17.32 8.97
C GLU A 656 -33.32 16.16 8.55
N ASN A 657 -32.26 15.92 9.33
CA ASN A 657 -31.19 14.98 9.00
C ASN A 657 -30.50 14.48 10.28
N SER A 658 -29.69 13.43 10.15
CA SER A 658 -28.91 12.83 11.24
C SER A 658 -27.38 13.04 11.10
N GLY A 659 -26.97 14.08 10.38
CA GLY A 659 -25.56 14.38 10.07
C GLY A 659 -25.19 14.20 8.60
N ASN A 660 -23.92 14.49 8.26
CA ASN A 660 -23.39 14.36 6.90
C ASN A 660 -22.52 13.11 6.70
N ILE A 661 -22.20 12.78 5.44
CA ILE A 661 -21.37 11.61 5.11
C ILE A 661 -19.98 11.70 5.75
N SER A 662 -19.35 12.88 5.73
CA SER A 662 -18.00 13.06 6.32
C SER A 662 -17.98 12.68 7.80
N ALA A 663 -18.90 13.20 8.61
CA ALA A 663 -19.03 12.88 10.03
C ALA A 663 -19.31 11.39 10.29
N ARG A 664 -20.02 10.73 9.38
CA ARG A 664 -20.34 9.30 9.47
C ARG A 664 -19.15 8.40 9.17
N LEU A 665 -18.20 8.89 8.37
CA LEU A 665 -17.05 8.14 7.86
C LEU A 665 -15.72 8.54 8.53
N THR A 666 -15.73 9.57 9.39
CA THR A 666 -14.55 10.06 10.10
C THR A 666 -14.22 9.17 11.31
N ARG A 667 -12.94 9.07 11.64
CA ARG A 667 -12.43 8.32 12.81
C ARG A 667 -13.02 8.82 14.13
N PRO A 668 -13.49 7.95 15.03
CA PRO A 668 -13.86 8.34 16.38
C PRO A 668 -12.64 8.89 17.15
N ASN A 669 -12.77 10.07 17.76
CA ASN A 669 -11.77 10.71 18.65
C ASN A 669 -10.39 11.00 18.01
N LYS A 670 -10.33 11.23 16.69
CA LYS A 670 -9.14 11.73 15.97
C LYS A 670 -9.51 12.93 15.09
N ASP A 671 -8.51 13.47 14.40
CA ASP A 671 -8.61 14.61 13.46
C ASP A 671 -9.92 14.59 12.66
N PRO A 672 -10.79 15.62 12.79
CA PRO A 672 -11.96 15.73 11.94
C PRO A 672 -11.50 15.73 10.48
N HIS A 673 -12.22 15.06 9.58
CA HIS A 673 -11.92 15.02 8.14
C HIS A 673 -10.89 13.98 7.67
N VAL A 674 -10.62 12.90 8.42
CA VAL A 674 -9.86 11.74 7.89
C VAL A 674 -10.73 10.49 7.88
N LEU A 675 -10.80 9.82 6.72
CA LEU A 675 -11.53 8.56 6.56
C LEU A 675 -11.06 7.50 7.56
N ASP A 676 -12.01 6.88 8.25
CA ASP A 676 -11.74 5.77 9.16
C ASP A 676 -11.38 4.50 8.37
N PRO A 677 -10.14 3.98 8.49
CA PRO A 677 -9.72 2.80 7.75
C PRO A 677 -10.46 1.53 8.18
N SER A 678 -11.15 1.55 9.32
CA SER A 678 -11.97 0.44 9.82
C SER A 678 -13.37 0.40 9.19
N VAL A 679 -13.79 1.45 8.46
CA VAL A 679 -15.08 1.44 7.77
C VAL A 679 -15.11 0.28 6.78
N PRO A 680 -16.10 -0.63 6.89
CA PRO A 680 -16.20 -1.75 5.97
C PRO A 680 -16.34 -1.29 4.52
N GLU A 681 -15.66 -1.96 3.60
CA GLU A 681 -15.76 -1.67 2.16
C GLU A 681 -17.21 -1.73 1.66
N SER A 682 -18.01 -2.66 2.20
CA SER A 682 -19.44 -2.77 1.86
C SER A 682 -20.23 -1.51 2.23
N THR A 683 -19.91 -0.87 3.37
CA THR A 683 -20.50 0.40 3.79
C THR A 683 -20.09 1.52 2.85
N LEU A 684 -18.79 1.64 2.53
CA LEU A 684 -18.28 2.64 1.59
C LEU A 684 -18.94 2.48 0.22
N LYS A 685 -18.97 1.26 -0.32
CA LYS A 685 -19.58 0.97 -1.62
C LYS A 685 -21.06 1.30 -1.65
N ALA A 686 -21.79 1.06 -0.56
CA ALA A 686 -23.20 1.43 -0.45
C ALA A 686 -23.39 2.96 -0.45
N MET A 687 -22.59 3.71 0.32
CA MET A 687 -22.67 5.17 0.37
C MET A 687 -22.24 5.81 -0.94
N TRP A 688 -21.09 5.40 -1.49
CA TRP A 688 -20.60 5.87 -2.78
C TRP A 688 -21.53 5.53 -3.93
N GLY A 689 -22.25 4.40 -3.89
CA GLY A 689 -23.28 4.11 -4.89
C GLY A 689 -24.46 5.09 -4.87
N LYS A 690 -24.75 5.75 -3.73
CA LYS A 690 -25.76 6.82 -3.65
C LYS A 690 -25.20 8.12 -4.23
N VAL A 691 -23.99 8.50 -3.84
CA VAL A 691 -23.34 9.73 -4.32
C VAL A 691 -23.03 9.67 -5.82
N ALA A 692 -22.59 8.52 -6.33
CA ALA A 692 -22.35 8.31 -7.75
C ALA A 692 -23.59 8.55 -8.61
N ARG A 693 -24.79 8.15 -8.14
CA ARG A 693 -26.05 8.45 -8.84
C ARG A 693 -26.32 9.95 -8.90
N CYS A 694 -26.05 10.69 -7.82
CA CYS A 694 -26.18 12.14 -7.81
C CYS A 694 -25.22 12.82 -8.80
N LEU A 695 -23.95 12.39 -8.83
CA LEU A 695 -22.98 12.93 -9.78
C LEU A 695 -23.33 12.60 -11.25
N LEU A 696 -23.85 11.39 -11.52
CA LEU A 696 -24.32 11.04 -12.86
C LEU A 696 -25.47 11.93 -13.32
N GLU A 697 -26.39 12.27 -12.42
CA GLU A 697 -27.48 13.18 -12.71
C GLU A 697 -26.99 14.62 -12.93
N LEU A 698 -26.10 15.13 -12.09
CA LEU A 698 -25.45 16.44 -12.29
C LEU A 698 -24.73 16.51 -13.65
N SER A 699 -24.05 15.44 -14.05
CA SER A 699 -23.30 15.38 -15.32
C SER A 699 -24.18 15.45 -16.57
N GLN A 700 -25.51 15.34 -16.44
CA GLN A 700 -26.44 15.50 -17.57
C GLN A 700 -26.71 16.97 -17.93
N LEU A 701 -26.44 17.89 -17.00
CA LEU A 701 -26.62 19.32 -17.23
C LEU A 701 -25.46 19.85 -18.05
N SER A 702 -25.75 20.22 -19.31
CA SER A 702 -24.77 20.77 -20.25
C SER A 702 -25.04 22.23 -20.53
N PHE A 703 -23.98 23.02 -20.60
CA PHE A 703 -24.04 24.47 -20.80
C PHE A 703 -23.12 24.91 -21.94
N PRO A 704 -23.46 26.01 -22.65
CA PRO A 704 -22.74 26.43 -23.84
C PRO A 704 -21.49 27.29 -23.58
N ARG A 705 -21.26 27.72 -22.33
CA ARG A 705 -20.08 28.53 -21.96
C ARG A 705 -19.70 28.31 -20.50
N ILE A 706 -18.46 28.66 -20.13
CA ILE A 706 -17.94 28.60 -18.77
C ILE A 706 -18.21 29.91 -18.03
N GLY A 707 -18.67 29.81 -16.79
CA GLY A 707 -19.09 30.93 -15.95
C GLY A 707 -19.97 30.50 -14.77
N SER A 708 -20.35 31.44 -13.92
CA SER A 708 -21.33 31.20 -12.85
C SER A 708 -22.77 31.44 -13.33
N LEU A 709 -23.70 30.69 -12.73
CA LEU A 709 -25.14 30.80 -13.01
C LEU A 709 -25.73 32.00 -12.28
N LEU A 710 -26.63 32.73 -12.95
CA LEU A 710 -27.48 33.74 -12.35
C LEU A 710 -28.92 33.51 -12.78
N GLN A 711 -29.87 33.78 -11.88
CA GLN A 711 -31.28 33.80 -12.23
C GLN A 711 -31.63 35.14 -12.89
N THR A 712 -31.98 35.12 -14.18
CA THR A 712 -32.29 36.32 -14.99
C THR A 712 -33.80 36.57 -15.13
N GLY A 713 -34.62 35.59 -14.76
CA GLY A 713 -36.08 35.67 -14.74
C GLY A 713 -36.68 34.51 -13.93
N ASP A 714 -38.01 34.41 -13.90
CA ASP A 714 -38.71 33.34 -13.20
C ASP A 714 -38.34 31.97 -13.77
N ASP A 715 -37.63 31.15 -12.97
CA ASP A 715 -37.08 29.85 -13.36
C ASP A 715 -36.18 29.87 -14.63
N VAL A 716 -35.61 31.03 -14.98
CA VAL A 716 -34.64 31.19 -16.07
C VAL A 716 -33.24 31.42 -15.49
N TYR A 717 -32.30 30.54 -15.84
CA TYR A 717 -30.94 30.53 -15.33
C TYR A 717 -29.95 30.62 -16.48
N GLU A 718 -29.02 31.56 -16.41
CA GLU A 718 -28.05 31.82 -17.47
C GLU A 718 -26.62 31.85 -16.94
N VAL A 719 -25.69 31.38 -17.77
CA VAL A 719 -24.25 31.56 -17.53
C VAL A 719 -23.86 32.93 -18.09
N CYS A 720 -23.77 33.92 -17.22
CA CYS A 720 -23.52 35.32 -17.62
C CYS A 720 -22.46 36.04 -16.78
N CYS A 721 -21.87 35.36 -15.80
CA CYS A 721 -20.83 35.95 -14.94
C CYS A 721 -19.57 35.07 -14.90
N ARG A 722 -18.49 35.65 -14.39
CA ARG A 722 -17.24 34.93 -14.14
C ARG A 722 -17.45 33.69 -13.28
N PRO A 723 -16.68 32.61 -13.53
CA PRO A 723 -16.58 31.54 -12.56
C PRO A 723 -16.10 32.13 -11.23
N LEU A 724 -16.91 31.98 -10.18
CA LEU A 724 -16.49 32.30 -8.82
C LEU A 724 -15.90 31.04 -8.18
N SER A 725 -14.59 30.84 -8.35
CA SER A 725 -13.87 29.69 -7.79
C SER A 725 -13.44 29.93 -6.35
N GLU A 726 -13.23 28.84 -5.60
CA GLU A 726 -12.69 28.92 -4.24
C GLU A 726 -11.29 29.55 -4.23
N ASN A 727 -10.46 29.21 -5.21
CA ASN A 727 -9.10 29.75 -5.36
C ASN A 727 -9.09 31.28 -5.49
N MET A 728 -10.09 31.89 -6.14
CA MET A 728 -10.19 33.36 -6.21
C MET A 728 -10.47 33.99 -4.84
N SER A 729 -11.31 33.35 -4.02
CA SER A 729 -11.52 33.77 -2.63
C SER A 729 -10.26 33.59 -1.80
N ASP A 730 -9.59 32.45 -1.94
CA ASP A 730 -8.35 32.14 -1.23
C ASP A 730 -7.22 33.11 -1.61
N MET A 731 -7.08 33.48 -2.88
CA MET A 731 -6.11 34.49 -3.33
C MET A 731 -6.21 35.81 -2.57
N ILE A 732 -7.44 36.28 -2.31
CA ILE A 732 -7.66 37.50 -1.53
C ILE A 732 -7.46 37.21 -0.04
N ARG A 733 -8.07 36.16 0.47
CA ARG A 733 -8.12 35.85 1.91
C ARG A 733 -6.79 35.37 2.49
N LEU A 734 -5.97 34.67 1.71
CA LEU A 734 -4.75 34.01 2.18
C LEU A 734 -3.48 34.74 1.75
N ALA A 735 -3.57 35.70 0.83
CA ALA A 735 -2.42 36.41 0.28
C ALA A 735 -2.65 37.90 -0.05
N ASN A 736 -3.82 38.46 0.28
CA ASN A 736 -4.19 39.86 0.02
C ASN A 736 -3.99 40.30 -1.43
N ILE A 737 -4.27 39.38 -2.37
CA ILE A 737 -4.07 39.64 -3.81
C ILE A 737 -5.12 40.64 -4.29
N PRO A 738 -4.75 41.66 -5.08
CA PRO A 738 -5.68 42.70 -5.53
C PRO A 738 -6.83 42.12 -6.35
N SER A 739 -8.09 42.45 -5.99
CA SER A 739 -9.25 41.95 -6.73
C SER A 739 -9.29 42.38 -8.20
N CYS A 740 -8.61 43.48 -8.56
CA CYS A 740 -8.56 44.04 -9.91
C CYS A 740 -7.76 43.20 -10.93
N ILE A 741 -6.95 42.25 -10.47
CA ILE A 741 -6.19 41.33 -11.34
C ILE A 741 -6.97 40.05 -11.66
N LEU A 742 -8.05 39.79 -10.91
CA LEU A 742 -8.94 38.67 -11.16
C LEU A 742 -9.86 38.97 -12.34
N PRO A 743 -10.43 37.95 -13.01
CA PRO A 743 -11.38 38.15 -14.10
C PRO A 743 -12.51 39.10 -13.71
N SER A 744 -12.89 40.01 -14.60
CA SER A 744 -14.00 40.94 -14.36
C SER A 744 -15.31 40.19 -14.14
N LYS A 745 -16.21 40.74 -13.31
CA LYS A 745 -17.50 40.11 -12.95
C LYS A 745 -18.30 39.56 -14.14
N ASP A 746 -18.33 40.28 -15.26
CA ASP A 746 -19.13 39.91 -16.44
C ASP A 746 -18.38 38.99 -17.44
N LYS A 747 -17.16 38.54 -17.10
CA LYS A 747 -16.33 37.73 -18.00
C LYS A 747 -16.84 36.29 -18.03
N THR A 748 -17.23 35.79 -19.21
CA THR A 748 -17.42 34.36 -19.46
C THR A 748 -16.37 33.84 -20.43
N TYR A 749 -16.26 32.52 -20.53
CA TYR A 749 -15.26 31.87 -21.40
C TYR A 749 -15.96 30.95 -22.40
N ALA A 750 -15.55 31.07 -23.66
CA ALA A 750 -16.13 30.30 -24.75
C ALA A 750 -15.48 28.92 -24.89
N THR A 751 -14.24 28.75 -24.42
CA THR A 751 -13.52 27.48 -24.49
C THR A 751 -12.88 27.06 -23.17
N ALA A 752 -12.59 25.75 -23.04
CA ALA A 752 -11.83 25.25 -21.90
C ALA A 752 -10.41 25.85 -21.86
N ASP A 753 -9.79 26.05 -23.02
CA ASP A 753 -8.44 26.65 -23.14
C ASP A 753 -8.37 28.07 -22.59
N GLU A 754 -9.37 28.90 -22.87
CA GLU A 754 -9.44 30.26 -22.33
C GLU A 754 -9.52 30.23 -20.80
N TRP A 755 -10.26 29.28 -20.23
CA TRP A 755 -10.36 29.14 -18.78
C TRP A 755 -9.08 28.56 -18.15
N TYR A 756 -8.45 27.55 -18.75
CA TYR A 756 -7.14 27.07 -18.30
C TYR A 756 -6.09 28.18 -18.35
N THR A 757 -6.16 29.07 -19.34
CA THR A 757 -5.27 30.24 -19.43
C THR A 757 -5.52 31.20 -18.25
N ALA A 758 -6.77 31.50 -17.94
CA ALA A 758 -7.12 32.35 -16.79
C ALA A 758 -6.66 31.72 -15.46
N LEU A 759 -6.79 30.41 -15.28
CA LEU A 759 -6.29 29.68 -14.12
C LEU A 759 -4.76 29.76 -14.01
N ALA A 760 -4.04 29.56 -15.11
CA ALA A 760 -2.59 29.70 -15.13
C ALA A 760 -2.12 31.12 -14.81
N GLU A 761 -2.85 32.13 -15.28
CA GLU A 761 -2.60 33.54 -14.95
C GLU A 761 -2.86 33.84 -13.47
N MET A 762 -3.85 33.18 -12.84
CA MET A 762 -4.05 33.26 -11.38
C MET A 762 -2.87 32.68 -10.60
N HIS A 763 -2.23 31.59 -11.07
CA HIS A 763 -1.03 31.06 -10.42
C HIS A 763 0.16 32.04 -10.51
N ILE A 764 0.33 32.70 -11.66
CA ILE A 764 1.34 33.76 -11.82
C ILE A 764 1.04 34.93 -10.88
N ALA A 765 -0.22 35.37 -10.82
CA ALA A 765 -0.67 36.39 -9.90
C ALA A 765 -0.37 36.04 -8.43
N GLN A 766 -0.64 34.80 -8.01
CA GLN A 766 -0.33 34.36 -6.65
C GLN A 766 1.15 34.53 -6.33
N LEU A 767 2.05 34.10 -7.21
CA LEU A 767 3.49 34.26 -6.99
C LEU A 767 3.93 35.73 -6.98
N ILE A 768 3.33 36.57 -7.83
CA ILE A 768 3.64 38.00 -7.92
C ILE A 768 3.23 38.72 -6.64
N PHE A 769 2.00 38.49 -6.15
CA PHE A 769 1.34 39.33 -5.16
C PHE A 769 1.35 38.78 -3.74
N GLN A 770 1.53 37.46 -3.54
CA GLN A 770 1.76 36.93 -2.20
C GLN A 770 3.09 37.48 -1.69
N HIS A 771 3.01 38.42 -0.74
CA HIS A 771 4.17 39.20 -0.33
C HIS A 771 5.06 38.42 0.64
N ASN A 772 4.46 37.76 1.62
CA ASN A 772 5.18 36.99 2.64
C ASN A 772 5.10 35.50 2.35
N ASP A 773 6.14 34.78 2.78
CA ASP A 773 6.18 33.32 2.84
C ASP A 773 5.96 32.61 1.47
N ALA A 774 5.93 33.36 0.36
CA ALA A 774 5.73 32.83 -1.00
C ALA A 774 6.95 32.07 -1.54
N VAL A 775 8.15 32.42 -1.08
CA VAL A 775 9.43 31.84 -1.52
C VAL A 775 10.38 31.69 -0.35
N THR A 776 11.12 30.58 -0.33
CA THR A 776 12.07 30.24 0.74
C THR A 776 13.53 30.51 0.37
N SER A 777 13.84 30.51 -0.93
CA SER A 777 15.16 30.77 -1.49
C SER A 777 15.05 31.31 -2.92
N GLU A 778 16.14 31.83 -3.47
CA GLU A 778 16.17 32.24 -4.89
C GLU A 778 15.85 31.08 -5.83
N ASP A 779 16.38 29.88 -5.53
CA ASP A 779 16.18 28.68 -6.34
C ASP A 779 14.73 28.16 -6.25
N ASP A 780 14.09 28.25 -5.08
CA ASP A 780 12.65 28.02 -4.93
C ASP A 780 11.83 29.01 -5.76
N CYS A 781 12.21 30.29 -5.75
CA CYS A 781 11.56 31.31 -6.59
C CYS A 781 11.70 30.99 -8.09
N ARG A 782 12.89 30.56 -8.55
CA ARG A 782 13.13 30.15 -9.94
C ARG A 782 12.31 28.92 -10.32
N ASN A 783 12.20 27.91 -9.46
CA ASN A 783 11.32 26.75 -9.65
C ASN A 783 9.87 27.19 -9.90
N LYS A 784 9.34 28.02 -9.00
CA LYS A 784 7.97 28.52 -9.04
C LYS A 784 7.67 29.34 -10.30
N TYR A 785 8.64 30.17 -10.69
CA TYR A 785 8.57 30.99 -11.90
C TYR A 785 8.53 30.13 -13.17
N VAL A 786 9.50 29.22 -13.34
CA VAL A 786 9.62 28.38 -14.55
C VAL A 786 8.37 27.52 -14.73
N ALA A 787 7.89 26.87 -13.66
CA ALA A 787 6.70 26.01 -13.73
C ALA A 787 5.45 26.77 -14.20
N ARG A 788 5.21 27.97 -13.64
CA ARG A 788 4.03 28.79 -13.98
C ARG A 788 4.07 29.35 -15.41
N GLN A 789 5.25 29.79 -15.89
CA GLN A 789 5.40 30.27 -17.27
C GLN A 789 5.15 29.15 -18.29
N ILE A 790 5.76 27.97 -18.06
CA ILE A 790 5.55 26.81 -18.93
C ILE A 790 4.08 26.38 -18.91
N PHE A 791 3.47 26.29 -17.74
CA PHE A 791 2.07 25.89 -17.58
C PHE A 791 1.11 26.85 -18.31
N ARG A 792 1.32 28.17 -18.15
CA ARG A 792 0.53 29.18 -18.88
C ARG A 792 0.68 29.05 -20.39
N ARG A 793 1.89 28.83 -20.88
CA ARG A 793 2.11 28.65 -22.32
C ARG A 793 1.41 27.39 -22.85
N LEU A 794 1.45 26.28 -22.11
CA LEU A 794 0.71 25.07 -22.48
C LEU A 794 -0.81 25.33 -22.50
N ALA A 795 -1.32 26.12 -21.55
CA ALA A 795 -2.74 26.52 -21.52
C ALA A 795 -3.11 27.31 -22.79
N ARG A 796 -2.32 28.33 -23.16
CA ARG A 796 -2.53 29.13 -24.38
C ARG A 796 -2.44 28.32 -25.67
N GLN A 797 -1.62 27.27 -25.68
CA GLN A 797 -1.49 26.34 -26.81
C GLN A 797 -2.63 25.32 -26.92
N GLY A 798 -3.60 25.34 -26.00
CA GLY A 798 -4.68 24.35 -25.95
C GLY A 798 -4.22 22.94 -25.59
N LYS A 799 -3.03 22.81 -24.99
CA LYS A 799 -2.41 21.52 -24.68
C LYS A 799 -2.93 20.91 -23.38
N LEU A 800 -3.31 21.75 -22.41
CA LEU A 800 -3.82 21.28 -21.12
C LEU A 800 -5.21 20.66 -21.24
N SER A 801 -6.08 21.21 -22.09
CA SER A 801 -7.45 20.70 -22.25
C SER A 801 -7.52 19.32 -22.90
N THR A 802 -6.51 18.96 -23.70
CA THR A 802 -6.39 17.68 -24.41
C THR A 802 -5.47 16.68 -23.72
N PHE A 803 -4.70 17.11 -22.71
CA PHE A 803 -3.72 16.25 -22.01
C PHE A 803 -4.39 14.97 -21.49
N GLY A 804 -3.74 13.82 -21.74
CA GLY A 804 -4.22 12.53 -21.29
C GLY A 804 -5.53 12.04 -21.91
N PHE A 805 -6.01 12.64 -23.00
CA PHE A 805 -7.10 12.11 -23.84
C PHE A 805 -6.55 11.49 -25.13
N ALA A 806 -7.44 10.93 -25.97
CA ALA A 806 -7.04 10.39 -27.28
C ALA A 806 -6.38 11.43 -28.22
N GLU A 807 -6.65 12.71 -27.99
CA GLU A 807 -6.09 13.84 -28.72
C GLU A 807 -4.74 14.32 -28.16
N ASP A 808 -4.27 13.76 -27.04
CA ASP A 808 -2.94 14.06 -26.53
C ASP A 808 -1.87 13.45 -27.45
N SER A 809 -1.20 14.35 -28.17
CA SER A 809 -0.15 14.02 -29.14
C SER A 809 1.16 14.75 -28.85
N TRP A 810 1.25 15.41 -27.71
CA TRP A 810 2.36 16.32 -27.40
C TRP A 810 3.09 15.94 -26.12
N SER A 811 2.41 15.31 -25.16
CA SER A 811 2.99 15.00 -23.86
C SER A 811 3.89 13.77 -23.93
N SER A 812 4.89 13.67 -23.05
CA SER A 812 5.65 12.43 -22.89
C SER A 812 4.75 11.24 -22.50
N GLN A 813 3.73 11.50 -21.68
CA GLN A 813 2.75 10.50 -21.25
C GLN A 813 2.02 9.85 -22.44
N SER A 814 1.73 10.59 -23.52
CA SER A 814 1.11 10.04 -24.73
C SER A 814 1.97 8.96 -25.43
N SER A 815 3.28 8.95 -25.19
CA SER A 815 4.19 7.91 -25.67
C SER A 815 4.14 6.64 -24.81
N GLU A 816 3.72 6.76 -23.56
CA GLU A 816 3.62 5.65 -22.60
C GLU A 816 2.27 4.94 -22.65
N ILE A 817 1.18 5.70 -22.80
CA ILE A 817 -0.18 5.16 -22.95
C ILE A 817 -0.69 5.56 -24.33
N PRO A 818 -0.84 4.59 -25.27
CA PRO A 818 -1.22 4.90 -26.65
C PRO A 818 -2.56 5.65 -26.72
N PRO A 819 -2.62 6.85 -27.34
CA PRO A 819 -3.83 7.68 -27.32
C PRO A 819 -5.08 7.00 -27.90
N GLU A 820 -4.92 6.08 -28.85
CA GLU A 820 -6.03 5.31 -29.42
C GLU A 820 -6.77 4.41 -28.42
N THR A 821 -6.17 4.17 -27.24
CA THR A 821 -6.78 3.39 -26.16
C THR A 821 -7.61 4.25 -25.18
N LEU A 822 -7.39 5.57 -25.21
CA LEU A 822 -8.01 6.53 -24.31
C LEU A 822 -9.37 7.01 -24.84
N SER A 823 -10.20 7.55 -23.94
CA SER A 823 -11.46 8.18 -24.33
C SER A 823 -11.21 9.52 -25.01
N PRO A 824 -12.09 9.94 -25.94
CA PRO A 824 -11.95 11.22 -26.62
C PRO A 824 -12.12 12.39 -25.65
N CYS A 825 -11.42 13.48 -25.91
CA CYS A 825 -11.60 14.74 -25.20
C CYS A 825 -13.05 15.23 -25.37
N PRO A 826 -13.69 15.76 -24.31
CA PRO A 826 -14.97 16.44 -24.45
C PRO A 826 -14.83 17.67 -25.37
N SER A 827 -15.97 18.15 -25.89
CA SER A 827 -15.98 19.36 -26.72
C SER A 827 -15.35 20.55 -26.01
N ASN A 828 -14.53 21.30 -26.74
CA ASN A 828 -13.83 22.46 -26.20
C ASN A 828 -14.73 23.71 -26.09
N SER A 829 -15.90 23.79 -26.75
CA SER A 829 -16.59 25.09 -26.93
C SER A 829 -18.11 25.13 -26.79
N ASP A 830 -18.78 24.02 -26.46
CA ASP A 830 -20.27 23.99 -26.43
C ASP A 830 -20.88 22.96 -25.46
N SER A 831 -20.07 22.26 -24.68
CA SER A 831 -20.54 21.24 -23.76
C SER A 831 -19.73 21.25 -22.48
N PHE A 832 -20.10 22.16 -21.57
CA PHE A 832 -19.51 22.33 -20.23
C PHE A 832 -20.42 21.76 -19.14
N ARG A 833 -19.88 21.51 -17.95
CA ARG A 833 -20.60 20.87 -16.83
C ARG A 833 -20.48 21.68 -15.55
N LEU A 834 -21.42 21.50 -14.62
CA LEU A 834 -21.31 22.08 -13.28
C LEU A 834 -20.15 21.43 -12.53
N TRP A 835 -19.35 22.28 -11.90
CA TRP A 835 -18.24 21.92 -11.04
C TRP A 835 -18.34 22.74 -9.76
N GLY A 836 -18.28 22.08 -8.60
CA GLY A 836 -18.25 22.72 -7.29
C GLY A 836 -16.89 22.49 -6.64
N ASP A 837 -16.12 23.56 -6.43
CA ASP A 837 -14.80 23.44 -5.78
C ASP A 837 -14.90 22.88 -4.36
N ASP A 838 -15.95 23.24 -3.60
CA ASP A 838 -16.23 22.74 -2.26
C ASP A 838 -17.22 21.54 -2.23
N PHE A 839 -17.72 21.05 -3.37
CA PHE A 839 -18.70 19.95 -3.34
C PHE A 839 -18.06 18.63 -2.87
N ARG A 840 -18.27 18.29 -1.59
CA ARG A 840 -17.65 17.15 -0.89
C ARG A 840 -18.59 16.38 0.02
N ALA A 841 -18.11 15.27 0.59
CA ALA A 841 -18.87 14.41 1.50
C ALA A 841 -19.47 15.15 2.73
N GLY A 842 -18.88 16.26 3.15
CA GLY A 842 -19.42 17.13 4.20
C GLY A 842 -20.75 17.80 3.84
N ASN A 843 -21.02 17.97 2.54
CA ASN A 843 -22.14 18.75 2.01
C ASN A 843 -23.33 17.83 1.62
N ILE A 844 -23.26 16.55 1.97
CA ILE A 844 -24.29 15.55 1.69
C ILE A 844 -24.88 15.07 3.02
N LEU A 845 -26.11 15.51 3.29
CA LEU A 845 -26.85 15.19 4.50
C LEU A 845 -27.50 13.81 4.40
N LEU A 846 -27.58 13.12 5.53
CA LEU A 846 -28.14 11.77 5.64
C LEU A 846 -29.37 11.73 6.53
N THR A 847 -30.31 10.85 6.22
CA THR A 847 -31.38 10.41 7.14
C THR A 847 -30.83 9.42 8.16
N GLU A 848 -31.60 9.11 9.20
CA GLU A 848 -31.24 8.07 10.19
C GLU A 848 -30.99 6.68 9.54
N THR A 849 -31.64 6.40 8.41
CA THR A 849 -31.49 5.17 7.62
C THR A 849 -30.32 5.24 6.63
N ASN A 850 -29.47 6.27 6.73
CA ASN A 850 -28.35 6.56 5.83
C ASN A 850 -28.76 6.78 4.36
N GLU A 851 -29.99 7.21 4.07
CA GLU A 851 -30.36 7.73 2.75
C GLU A 851 -29.93 9.18 2.59
N ILE A 852 -29.69 9.64 1.36
CA ILE A 852 -29.35 11.06 1.12
C ILE A 852 -30.60 11.89 1.38
N ALA A 853 -30.54 12.73 2.41
CA ALA A 853 -31.61 13.64 2.80
C ALA A 853 -31.58 14.92 1.97
N ALA A 854 -30.38 15.50 1.79
CA ALA A 854 -30.18 16.68 0.96
C ALA A 854 -28.73 16.86 0.51
N LEU A 855 -28.54 17.47 -0.66
CA LEU A 855 -27.28 18.05 -1.12
C LEU A 855 -27.35 19.55 -0.87
N ILE A 856 -26.43 20.04 -0.05
CA ILE A 856 -26.39 21.44 0.39
C ILE A 856 -25.07 22.08 -0.05
N ASP A 857 -24.92 23.36 0.27
CA ASP A 857 -23.66 24.10 0.11
C ASP A 857 -23.13 24.13 -1.33
N TRP A 858 -23.91 24.75 -2.22
CA TRP A 858 -23.57 24.96 -3.63
C TRP A 858 -22.69 26.19 -3.86
N GLU A 859 -21.98 26.64 -2.83
CA GLU A 859 -21.02 27.72 -2.95
C GLU A 859 -19.83 27.30 -3.81
N TYR A 860 -19.19 28.29 -4.45
CA TYR A 860 -18.10 28.08 -5.41
C TYR A 860 -18.42 27.04 -6.51
N THR A 861 -19.71 26.92 -6.84
CA THR A 861 -20.18 26.11 -7.96
C THR A 861 -20.34 26.99 -9.20
N TYR A 862 -19.76 26.54 -10.30
CA TYR A 862 -19.80 27.22 -11.58
C TYR A 862 -19.84 26.20 -12.71
N VAL A 863 -20.21 26.65 -13.91
CA VAL A 863 -20.06 25.85 -15.12
C VAL A 863 -18.60 25.92 -15.53
N GLY A 864 -17.88 24.79 -15.45
CA GLY A 864 -16.47 24.67 -15.77
C GLY A 864 -16.18 23.73 -16.95
N PRO A 865 -14.89 23.59 -17.33
CA PRO A 865 -14.46 22.58 -18.29
C PRO A 865 -15.00 21.20 -17.90
N THR A 866 -15.54 20.47 -18.88
CA THR A 866 -16.05 19.12 -18.65
C THR A 866 -14.96 18.19 -18.10
N GLN A 867 -13.70 18.44 -18.45
CA GLN A 867 -12.51 17.77 -17.91
C GLN A 867 -12.54 17.65 -16.39
N PHE A 868 -12.96 18.68 -15.64
CA PHE A 868 -12.99 18.61 -14.18
C PHE A 868 -13.99 17.56 -13.68
N THR A 869 -15.18 17.49 -14.30
CA THR A 869 -16.20 16.50 -13.93
C THR A 869 -15.82 15.07 -14.26
N LEU A 870 -14.87 14.88 -15.17
CA LEU A 870 -14.38 13.57 -15.61
C LEU A 870 -13.38 12.95 -14.62
N ASP A 871 -12.96 13.69 -13.60
CA ASP A 871 -12.02 13.23 -12.59
C ASP A 871 -12.71 12.55 -11.41
N PRO A 872 -12.07 11.57 -10.76
CA PRO A 872 -12.60 11.01 -9.53
C PRO A 872 -12.67 12.07 -8.42
N PRO A 873 -13.57 11.93 -7.43
CA PRO A 873 -13.68 12.89 -6.35
C PRO A 873 -12.37 13.01 -5.56
N TRP A 874 -11.83 14.21 -5.41
CA TRP A 874 -10.58 14.42 -4.68
C TRP A 874 -10.71 14.11 -3.17
N TRP A 875 -11.93 14.14 -2.63
CA TRP A 875 -12.23 13.98 -1.20
C TRP A 875 -12.52 12.54 -0.75
N LEU A 876 -12.16 11.50 -1.53
CA LEU A 876 -12.44 10.10 -1.15
C LEU A 876 -11.83 9.68 0.20
N LEU A 877 -10.75 10.34 0.64
CA LEU A 877 -10.14 10.13 1.95
C LEU A 877 -10.63 11.09 3.03
N LEU A 878 -11.56 11.99 2.69
CA LEU A 878 -12.03 13.14 3.48
C LEU A 878 -10.95 14.21 3.75
N GLU A 879 -9.67 13.88 3.53
CA GLU A 879 -8.49 14.72 3.65
C GLU A 879 -8.05 15.23 2.26
N THR A 880 -7.57 16.47 2.16
CA THR A 880 -6.98 17.01 0.91
C THR A 880 -5.52 16.60 0.74
N LEU A 881 -4.97 16.77 -0.46
CA LEU A 881 -3.59 16.40 -0.77
C LEU A 881 -2.57 17.23 0.02
N GLU A 882 -2.84 18.53 0.19
CA GLU A 882 -2.01 19.48 0.93
C GLU A 882 -2.08 19.31 2.46
N MET A 883 -3.14 18.66 2.96
CA MET A 883 -3.32 18.39 4.39
C MET A 883 -2.84 16.99 4.81
N CYS A 884 -2.24 16.22 3.90
CA CYS A 884 -1.89 14.84 4.19
C CYS A 884 -0.86 14.70 5.32
N SER A 885 -1.32 14.17 6.45
CA SER A 885 -0.50 13.94 7.64
C SER A 885 0.51 12.78 7.52
N THR A 886 0.30 11.85 6.58
CA THR A 886 1.16 10.65 6.39
C THR A 886 2.19 10.81 5.27
N GLY A 887 2.17 11.93 4.55
CA GLY A 887 2.99 12.17 3.37
C GLY A 887 2.30 11.75 2.06
N LEU A 888 2.72 12.39 0.97
CA LEU A 888 2.06 12.33 -0.33
C LEU A 888 2.07 10.94 -0.98
N ASP A 889 3.07 10.10 -0.70
CA ASP A 889 3.13 8.71 -1.19
C ASP A 889 2.07 7.82 -0.52
N ASP A 890 2.02 7.85 0.82
CA ASP A 890 1.03 7.12 1.62
C ASP A 890 -0.41 7.56 1.29
N TRP A 891 -0.61 8.86 1.06
CA TRP A 891 -1.91 9.39 0.62
C TRP A 891 -2.33 8.76 -0.69
N ILE A 892 -1.43 8.72 -1.69
CA ILE A 892 -1.73 8.20 -3.02
C ILE A 892 -2.01 6.70 -2.97
N GLU A 893 -1.22 5.93 -2.23
CA GLU A 893 -1.45 4.50 -2.06
C GLU A 893 -2.83 4.24 -1.41
N THR A 894 -3.17 5.03 -0.39
CA THR A 894 -4.47 4.95 0.29
C THR A 894 -5.62 5.39 -0.62
N TYR A 895 -5.44 6.49 -1.36
CA TYR A 895 -6.44 7.04 -2.27
C TYR A 895 -6.74 6.06 -3.41
N GLU A 896 -5.72 5.45 -4.01
CA GLU A 896 -5.87 4.47 -5.08
C GLU A 896 -6.67 3.25 -4.62
N SER A 897 -6.45 2.78 -3.39
CA SER A 897 -7.29 1.74 -2.79
C SER A 897 -8.77 2.14 -2.72
N ARG A 898 -9.06 3.39 -2.31
CA ARG A 898 -10.45 3.89 -2.21
C ARG A 898 -11.07 4.23 -3.56
N LEU A 899 -10.26 4.67 -4.52
CA LEU A 899 -10.66 4.94 -5.89
C LEU A 899 -11.27 3.70 -6.54
N ASN A 900 -10.69 2.52 -6.32
CA ASN A 900 -11.24 1.27 -6.86
C ASN A 900 -12.64 0.94 -6.33
N ILE A 901 -12.89 1.21 -5.03
CA ILE A 901 -14.23 1.06 -4.42
C ILE A 901 -15.20 2.05 -5.05
N TRP A 902 -14.78 3.31 -5.21
CA TRP A 902 -15.55 4.36 -5.87
C TRP A 902 -15.91 4.01 -7.32
N LEU A 903 -14.93 3.59 -8.13
CA LEU A 903 -15.13 3.20 -9.52
C LEU A 903 -16.13 2.05 -9.64
N SER A 904 -16.03 1.04 -8.77
CA SER A 904 -17.00 -0.07 -8.75
C SER A 904 -18.41 0.40 -8.38
N ALA A 905 -18.53 1.39 -7.48
CA ALA A 905 -19.82 1.98 -7.15
C ALA A 905 -20.39 2.83 -8.30
N MET A 906 -19.53 3.58 -9.00
CA MET A 906 -19.88 4.38 -10.18
C MET A 906 -20.34 3.50 -11.33
N GLU A 907 -19.60 2.45 -11.68
CA GLU A 907 -19.99 1.48 -12.73
C GLU A 907 -21.37 0.87 -12.43
N LYS A 908 -21.63 0.51 -11.17
CA LYS A 908 -22.95 0.02 -10.76
C LYS A 908 -24.03 1.08 -10.93
N ALA A 909 -23.75 2.33 -10.54
CA ALA A 909 -24.70 3.44 -10.73
C ALA A 909 -25.01 3.67 -12.22
N GLU A 910 -24.00 3.64 -13.09
CA GLU A 910 -24.14 3.79 -14.54
C GLU A 910 -25.05 2.69 -15.15
N THR A 911 -24.96 1.45 -14.68
CA THR A 911 -25.83 0.36 -15.18
C THR A 911 -27.32 0.57 -14.88
N SER A 912 -27.64 1.39 -13.87
CA SER A 912 -29.01 1.70 -13.45
C SER A 912 -29.59 2.97 -14.09
N MET A 913 -28.79 3.72 -14.85
CA MET A 913 -29.24 4.92 -15.55
C MET A 913 -29.86 4.57 -16.92
N PRO A 914 -30.86 5.35 -17.39
CA PRO A 914 -31.41 5.20 -18.74
C PRO A 914 -30.34 5.40 -19.82
N LYS A 915 -30.32 4.52 -20.84
CA LYS A 915 -29.27 4.47 -21.88
C LYS A 915 -29.26 5.63 -22.89
N SER A 916 -30.19 6.60 -22.80
CA SER A 916 -30.24 7.71 -23.76
C SER A 916 -30.69 9.00 -23.11
N THR A 917 -29.76 9.92 -22.92
CA THR A 917 -30.02 11.33 -22.62
C THR A 917 -29.42 12.19 -23.74
N PRO A 918 -30.11 13.26 -24.19
CA PRO A 918 -29.65 14.09 -25.32
C PRO A 918 -28.29 14.77 -25.14
N ASN A 919 -27.76 14.84 -23.90
CA ASN A 919 -26.54 15.56 -23.53
C ASN A 919 -25.51 14.67 -22.81
N ALA A 920 -25.57 13.35 -23.05
CA ALA A 920 -24.69 12.39 -22.41
C ALA A 920 -23.20 12.66 -22.73
N LEU A 921 -22.33 12.35 -21.78
CA LEU A 921 -20.88 12.30 -22.03
C LEU A 921 -20.56 11.27 -23.13
N PRO A 922 -19.44 11.42 -23.85
CA PRO A 922 -19.09 10.49 -24.95
C PRO A 922 -18.83 9.05 -24.49
N GLY A 923 -18.66 8.84 -23.18
CA GLY A 923 -18.44 7.53 -22.57
C GLY A 923 -18.81 7.54 -21.09
N PRO A 924 -18.75 6.36 -20.43
CA PRO A 924 -19.02 6.24 -19.00
C PRO A 924 -18.07 7.09 -18.17
N LEU A 925 -18.59 7.74 -17.13
CA LEU A 925 -17.83 8.56 -16.21
C LEU A 925 -16.77 7.74 -15.46
N SER A 926 -17.11 6.50 -15.08
CA SER A 926 -16.16 5.56 -14.46
C SER A 926 -14.92 5.31 -15.31
N ARG A 927 -15.08 5.23 -16.64
CA ARG A 927 -13.98 5.06 -17.58
C ARG A 927 -13.09 6.31 -17.60
N TYR A 928 -13.69 7.48 -17.73
CA TYR A 928 -12.95 8.75 -17.72
C TYR A 928 -12.21 8.98 -16.40
N MET A 929 -12.84 8.66 -15.27
CA MET A 929 -12.23 8.79 -13.94
C MET A 929 -11.01 7.88 -13.80
N ARG A 930 -11.11 6.64 -14.28
CA ARG A 930 -9.98 5.70 -14.31
C ARG A 930 -8.85 6.23 -15.18
N GLU A 931 -9.16 6.60 -16.42
CA GLU A 931 -8.16 7.15 -17.35
C GLU A 931 -7.53 8.43 -16.81
N SER A 932 -8.29 9.27 -16.11
CA SER A 932 -7.80 10.52 -15.54
C SER A 932 -6.73 10.31 -14.48
N TRP A 933 -6.96 9.34 -13.58
CA TRP A 933 -5.95 8.93 -12.62
C TRP A 933 -4.70 8.35 -13.32
N GLN A 934 -4.92 7.57 -14.37
CA GLN A 934 -3.86 6.90 -15.12
C GLN A 934 -2.92 7.85 -15.87
N THR A 935 -3.50 8.73 -16.68
CA THR A 935 -2.75 9.69 -17.49
C THR A 935 -2.20 10.84 -16.65
N GLY A 936 -2.73 11.06 -15.45
CA GLY A 936 -2.36 12.16 -14.58
C GLY A 936 -3.21 13.42 -14.79
N ARG A 937 -4.29 13.35 -15.59
CA ARG A 937 -5.28 14.43 -15.72
C ARG A 937 -5.84 14.85 -14.37
N PHE A 938 -6.02 13.91 -13.43
CA PHE A 938 -6.47 14.23 -12.07
C PHE A 938 -5.55 15.28 -11.42
N PHE A 939 -4.23 15.09 -11.50
CA PHE A 939 -3.26 16.04 -10.94
C PHE A 939 -3.22 17.36 -11.72
N LEU A 940 -3.45 17.34 -13.04
CA LEU A 940 -3.58 18.55 -13.85
C LEU A 940 -4.78 19.39 -13.41
N SER A 941 -5.97 18.79 -13.37
CA SER A 941 -7.18 19.49 -12.93
C SER A 941 -7.11 19.93 -11.47
N TYR A 942 -6.38 19.19 -10.63
CA TYR A 942 -6.13 19.58 -9.25
C TYR A 942 -5.20 20.81 -9.18
N ALA A 943 -4.04 20.75 -9.84
CA ALA A 943 -3.07 21.84 -9.89
C ALA A 943 -3.67 23.12 -10.48
N ALA A 944 -4.39 23.00 -11.60
CA ALA A 944 -5.00 24.14 -12.29
C ALA A 944 -5.98 24.93 -11.40
N ARG A 945 -6.61 24.28 -10.41
CA ARG A 945 -7.61 24.92 -9.55
C ARG A 945 -7.06 25.38 -8.21
N LYS A 946 -5.86 24.97 -7.79
CA LYS A 946 -5.35 25.19 -6.42
C LYS A 946 -3.94 25.77 -6.44
N SER A 947 -3.82 27.08 -6.24
CA SER A 947 -2.54 27.79 -6.38
C SER A 947 -1.46 27.34 -5.40
N TRP A 948 -1.81 27.03 -4.15
CA TRP A 948 -0.88 26.55 -3.11
C TRP A 948 -0.58 25.05 -3.17
N ALA A 949 -1.23 24.31 -4.06
CA ALA A 949 -0.85 22.92 -4.37
C ALA A 949 -0.07 22.84 -5.68
N PHE A 950 0.06 23.96 -6.41
CA PHE A 950 0.52 23.96 -7.79
C PHE A 950 1.94 23.43 -7.92
N ASP A 951 2.88 23.88 -7.08
CA ASP A 951 4.29 23.49 -7.25
C ASP A 951 4.49 22.02 -6.90
N ALA A 952 3.85 21.57 -5.82
CA ALA A 952 3.85 20.16 -5.44
C ALA A 952 3.26 19.28 -6.54
N MET A 953 2.13 19.68 -7.14
CA MET A 953 1.51 18.90 -8.21
C MET A 953 2.33 18.93 -9.50
N TYR A 954 2.84 20.10 -9.87
CA TYR A 954 3.60 20.28 -11.10
C TYR A 954 4.89 19.46 -11.07
N TRP A 955 5.74 19.64 -10.06
CA TRP A 955 7.05 19.01 -10.01
C TRP A 955 7.02 17.52 -9.66
N ASN A 956 6.04 17.07 -8.86
CA ASN A 956 5.93 15.65 -8.52
C ASN A 956 5.16 14.85 -9.57
N PHE A 957 4.19 15.43 -10.29
CA PHE A 957 3.29 14.65 -11.16
C PHE A 957 3.19 15.12 -12.61
N LEU A 958 3.36 16.40 -12.92
CA LEU A 958 3.07 16.91 -14.27
C LEU A 958 4.32 17.08 -15.14
N ASP A 959 5.42 17.58 -14.58
CA ASP A 959 6.62 17.94 -15.35
C ASP A 959 7.13 16.81 -16.25
N GLU A 960 7.38 15.62 -15.68
CA GLU A 960 7.85 14.46 -16.46
C GLU A 960 6.76 13.89 -17.37
N ARG A 961 5.48 13.99 -17.00
CA ARG A 961 4.38 13.57 -17.88
C ARG A 961 4.27 14.46 -19.10
N PHE A 962 4.60 15.74 -18.96
CA PHE A 962 4.61 16.69 -20.05
C PHE A 962 5.87 16.53 -20.91
N PHE A 963 7.04 16.38 -20.31
CA PHE A 963 8.31 16.58 -21.00
C PHE A 963 9.29 15.40 -20.95
N GLY A 964 8.96 14.33 -20.24
CA GLY A 964 9.79 13.15 -20.07
C GLY A 964 10.80 13.29 -18.94
N ASP A 965 11.58 12.23 -18.73
CA ASP A 965 12.52 12.11 -17.62
C ASP A 965 13.44 13.33 -17.49
N ARG A 966 13.63 13.78 -16.25
CA ARG A 966 14.64 14.79 -15.91
C ARG A 966 15.92 14.14 -15.40
N ASP A 967 17.02 14.91 -15.39
CA ASP A 967 18.28 14.45 -14.80
C ASP A 967 18.09 14.20 -13.30
N THR A 968 18.15 12.93 -12.89
CA THR A 968 17.93 12.49 -11.50
C THR A 968 19.00 12.96 -10.51
N SER A 969 20.11 13.54 -10.98
CA SER A 969 21.13 14.16 -10.13
C SER A 969 20.75 15.57 -9.64
N VAL A 970 19.74 16.19 -10.26
CA VAL A 970 19.28 17.53 -9.91
C VAL A 970 18.39 17.48 -8.67
N LEU A 971 18.85 18.11 -7.58
CA LEU A 971 18.09 18.29 -6.34
C LEU A 971 16.91 19.25 -6.51
N LYS A 972 16.05 19.33 -5.48
CA LYS A 972 14.81 20.14 -5.48
C LYS A 972 15.09 21.58 -5.91
N GLU A 973 16.13 22.18 -5.35
CA GLU A 973 16.54 23.56 -5.58
C GLU A 973 17.00 23.81 -7.02
N GLY A 974 17.34 22.75 -7.77
CA GLY A 974 17.82 22.86 -9.15
C GLY A 974 16.78 22.54 -10.22
N LEU A 975 15.54 22.17 -9.89
CA LEU A 975 14.57 21.64 -10.87
C LEU A 975 14.33 22.58 -12.05
N TRP A 976 14.28 23.90 -11.81
CA TRP A 976 14.13 24.92 -12.85
C TRP A 976 15.17 24.84 -13.96
N LYS A 977 16.40 24.40 -13.64
CA LYS A 977 17.50 24.25 -14.60
C LYS A 977 17.21 23.18 -15.64
N THR A 978 16.36 22.20 -15.31
CA THR A 978 15.99 21.12 -16.24
C THR A 978 14.99 21.56 -17.32
N ARG A 979 14.35 22.73 -17.14
CA ARG A 979 13.32 23.28 -18.03
C ARG A 979 13.53 24.72 -18.46
N ILE A 980 14.59 25.38 -17.99
CA ILE A 980 14.88 26.79 -18.31
C ILE A 980 15.02 27.06 -19.81
N ASP A 981 15.54 26.08 -20.57
CA ASP A 981 15.70 26.18 -22.02
C ASP A 981 14.35 26.21 -22.75
N MET A 982 13.29 25.78 -22.07
CA MET A 982 11.94 25.87 -22.60
C MET A 982 11.39 27.29 -22.53
N LEU A 983 11.94 28.20 -21.73
CA LEU A 983 11.47 29.59 -21.69
C LEU A 983 11.89 30.36 -22.96
N SER A 984 11.18 31.44 -23.29
CA SER A 984 11.60 32.43 -24.29
C SER A 984 12.76 33.29 -23.76
N ASP A 985 13.43 34.03 -24.64
CA ASP A 985 14.49 34.96 -24.23
C ASP A 985 13.95 36.08 -23.32
N GLU A 986 12.73 36.54 -23.56
CA GLU A 986 12.05 37.54 -22.74
C GLU A 986 11.68 36.99 -21.37
N GLU A 987 11.13 35.77 -21.31
CA GLU A 987 10.80 35.07 -20.08
C GLU A 987 12.06 34.83 -19.21
N ARG A 988 13.19 34.45 -19.84
CA ARG A 988 14.48 34.30 -19.14
C ARG A 988 15.03 35.62 -18.64
N ALA A 989 14.95 36.68 -19.46
CA ALA A 989 15.45 38.00 -19.09
C ALA A 989 14.68 38.62 -17.91
N ALA A 990 13.38 38.32 -17.76
CA ALA A 990 12.55 38.81 -16.67
C ALA A 990 12.72 38.02 -15.35
N MET A 991 13.27 36.80 -15.40
CA MET A 991 13.32 35.89 -14.24
C MET A 991 14.19 36.43 -13.11
N GLU A 992 15.44 36.83 -13.37
CA GLU A 992 16.36 37.26 -12.31
C GLU A 992 15.91 38.58 -11.64
N PRO A 993 15.47 39.62 -12.37
CA PRO A 993 14.88 40.81 -11.74
C PRO A 993 13.66 40.50 -10.88
N PHE A 994 12.85 39.51 -11.27
CA PHE A 994 11.71 39.06 -10.49
C PHE A 994 12.15 38.36 -9.20
N VAL A 995 13.14 37.45 -9.27
CA VAL A 995 13.71 36.75 -8.11
C VAL A 995 14.28 37.75 -7.10
N GLU A 996 15.08 38.72 -7.56
CA GLU A 996 15.62 39.78 -6.70
C GLU A 996 14.52 40.54 -5.96
N ARG A 997 13.44 40.89 -6.66
CA ARG A 997 12.26 41.56 -6.07
C ARG A 997 11.60 40.68 -5.02
N LYS A 998 11.32 39.41 -5.32
CA LYS A 998 10.69 38.47 -4.37
C LYS A 998 11.54 38.23 -3.13
N MET A 999 12.86 38.16 -3.27
CA MET A 999 13.79 38.02 -2.14
C MET A 999 13.92 39.28 -1.30
N ALA A 1000 13.62 40.46 -1.85
CA ALA A 1000 13.50 41.68 -1.08
C ALA A 1000 12.19 41.69 -0.28
N GLU A 1001 11.07 41.35 -0.93
CA GLU A 1001 9.74 41.28 -0.30
C GLU A 1001 9.70 40.29 0.88
N SER A 1002 10.30 39.11 0.74
CA SER A 1002 10.34 38.11 1.81
C SER A 1002 11.04 38.58 3.09
N LYS A 1003 11.81 39.68 3.03
CA LYS A 1003 12.48 40.30 4.19
C LYS A 1003 11.66 41.41 4.85
N GLU A 1004 10.66 41.98 4.17
CA GLU A 1004 9.91 43.14 4.67
C GLU A 1004 8.88 42.76 5.75
N ARG A 1005 8.28 41.55 5.66
CA ARG A 1005 7.22 41.04 6.55
C ARG A 1005 6.09 42.05 6.81
N ARG A 1006 5.36 42.44 5.76
CA ARG A 1006 4.23 43.39 5.84
C ARG A 1006 3.04 42.98 4.97
N ILE A 1007 1.87 43.54 5.25
CA ILE A 1007 0.70 43.43 4.37
C ILE A 1007 0.75 44.61 3.38
N VAL A 1008 0.71 44.31 2.08
CA VAL A 1008 0.68 45.33 1.02
C VAL A 1008 -0.77 45.60 0.65
N GLU A 1009 -1.21 46.85 0.79
CA GLU A 1009 -2.54 47.27 0.36
C GLU A 1009 -2.49 47.70 -1.12
N TRP A 1010 -3.09 46.91 -2.00
CA TRP A 1010 -3.01 47.10 -3.44
C TRP A 1010 -4.15 47.93 -4.02
N ASP A 1011 -5.25 48.12 -3.28
CA ASP A 1011 -6.45 48.81 -3.77
C ASP A 1011 -6.21 50.31 -4.03
N GLU A 1012 -5.25 50.94 -3.33
CA GLU A 1012 -4.84 52.34 -3.59
C GLU A 1012 -3.88 52.47 -4.79
N ALA A 1013 -3.42 51.34 -5.35
CA ALA A 1013 -2.39 51.24 -6.37
C ALA A 1013 -2.81 50.34 -7.55
N GLU A 1014 -4.09 50.38 -7.94
CA GLU A 1014 -4.66 49.49 -8.97
C GLU A 1014 -3.88 49.49 -10.30
N ALA A 1015 -3.46 50.68 -10.76
CA ALA A 1015 -2.70 50.83 -12.00
C ALA A 1015 -1.31 50.17 -11.90
N GLU A 1016 -0.66 50.28 -10.73
CA GLU A 1016 0.62 49.64 -10.46
C GLU A 1016 0.48 48.12 -10.36
N ALA A 1017 -0.57 47.63 -9.68
CA ALA A 1017 -0.87 46.21 -9.61
C ALA A 1017 -1.08 45.62 -11.02
N LYS A 1018 -1.88 46.27 -11.87
CA LYS A 1018 -2.09 45.85 -13.27
C LYS A 1018 -0.80 45.85 -14.07
N GLN A 1019 0.01 46.91 -13.96
CA GLN A 1019 1.31 46.98 -14.62
C GLN A 1019 2.21 45.82 -14.19
N ARG A 1020 2.37 45.61 -12.88
CA ARG A 1020 3.20 44.54 -12.31
C ARG A 1020 2.72 43.15 -12.72
N PHE A 1021 1.41 42.95 -12.85
CA PHE A 1021 0.86 41.70 -13.34
C PHE A 1021 1.28 41.45 -14.79
N THR A 1022 1.11 42.46 -15.66
CA THR A 1022 1.45 42.35 -17.09
C THR A 1022 2.94 42.16 -17.37
N GLU A 1023 3.84 42.55 -16.46
CA GLU A 1023 5.31 42.35 -16.60
C GLU A 1023 5.71 40.89 -16.81
N LEU A 1024 4.91 39.93 -16.33
CA LEU A 1024 5.19 38.50 -16.44
C LEU A 1024 4.20 37.74 -17.33
N LEU A 1025 3.34 38.46 -18.06
CA LEU A 1025 2.39 37.87 -19.01
C LEU A 1025 2.90 38.06 -20.44
N PHE A 1026 3.78 37.16 -20.86
CA PHE A 1026 4.35 37.16 -22.22
C PHE A 1026 3.34 36.66 -23.26
N ASP A 1027 3.57 36.98 -24.54
CA ASP A 1027 2.69 36.62 -25.66
C ASP A 1027 2.95 35.22 -26.25
#